data_AF-A1ANB1-F1
#
_entry.id   AF-A1ANB1-F1
#
_cell.length_a   1.000
_cell.length_b   1.000
_cell.length_c   1.000
_cell.angle_alpha   90.00
_cell.angle_beta   90.00
_cell.angle_gamma   90.00
#
_symmetry.space_group_name_H-M   'P 1'
#
loop_
_entity.id
_entity.type
_entity.pdbx_description
1 polymer ?
#
loop_
_entity_poly.entity_id
_entity_poly.type
_entity_poly.pdbx_seq_one_letter_code
_entity_poly.pdbx_strand_id
1 'polypeptide(L)'
;MKRLFLIAAMLVVGILTLSTNSHAIAIKSVKPGEDVFKYIQRVKGSFDQVLYQQVIGASNAFKEGDKTIGVAADTNTSRENARKLLANTKIKDITNHPLHNDDLYKFIAKSVDPAQYAKIKDWTMGRMKAFLLDKSEAEIKSVMYGMNSEVVGCLPKLMSNKELIAVNRKIFNPLPGTKIGAKGYLSARIQPNSPTDDPEEIMMQVLSAFSYGVGDLVLGTNPVDGTKEQTARVEASLKDVVDTFKLNGTIPWCVLAHIDVQREIFNEKPELIDCMFQSLAGTDTANKTFDISVEKMVDHAKSRAGQRYGLYFETGQGSDFTNGGAEGVDMVVLESRKYGMARGLQQVLAQVQPQGAYLHVNDVAGFIGPEVFRTKEQLVRCCLEDILMGKLQGITIGLDICSTLHMSVSLDDLEWCQDQIMPANPAYLMALPTRNDPMLSYLTTSYQDHVRIRSKFGYKVNDTMWDFFKRIQVIDKNGKPTKHFGDPIWVYYQYCKAKGDTRSQQEIMAEGKQKFDAIHNTWLKTGNKVPLASGYGKNIWDLNPQLDKKIRELYADAKKAIWAEFTPEFLKSVPDSVQLGTLSKDRENYIVHPETGEQLNKQSVATLQKLRDSWQGQTPDVQIVVSDGLNAKSIMAPEHTLPYITALRKELQAAGLTADKKNIVISSGRVRAGYMVGDVLFNNADPGKARAVVHIIGERPGTGQDAFSVYIAAPKGKVWAEKKVDHNIVKVQSGISKQATKPADAAKQTVKLIKELMAS
;
A
#
# COMPACT_ATOMS: atom_id res chain seq x y z
N MET A 1 -28.01 19.71 12.30
CA MET A 1 -27.07 20.23 11.29
C MET A 1 -26.17 19.07 10.88
N LYS A 2 -26.15 18.80 9.57
CA LYS A 2 -25.77 17.55 8.91
C LYS A 2 -24.26 17.27 8.95
N ARG A 3 -23.84 16.00 8.97
CA ARG A 3 -22.63 15.47 8.31
C ARG A 3 -22.72 13.94 8.20
N LEU A 4 -22.68 13.45 6.96
CA LEU A 4 -22.71 12.05 6.53
C LEU A 4 -21.29 11.73 6.05
N PHE A 5 -20.60 10.75 6.65
CA PHE A 5 -19.21 10.43 6.29
C PHE A 5 -19.12 9.32 5.24
N LEU A 6 -18.34 9.64 4.21
CA LEU A 6 -18.05 8.88 3.00
C LEU A 6 -16.82 7.98 3.25
N ILE A 7 -16.90 6.70 2.91
CA ILE A 7 -15.73 5.84 2.68
C ILE A 7 -14.90 6.49 1.56
N ALA A 8 -13.66 6.87 1.87
CA ALA A 8 -12.78 7.58 0.97
C ALA A 8 -11.60 6.68 0.58
N ALA A 9 -11.63 6.20 -0.67
CA ALA A 9 -10.39 5.98 -1.41
C ALA A 9 -9.81 7.38 -1.71
N MET A 10 -8.84 7.80 -0.88
CA MET A 10 -8.05 9.04 -0.96
C MET A 10 -7.48 9.29 -2.37
N LEU A 11 -7.95 10.30 -3.10
CA LEU A 11 -7.19 10.90 -4.19
C LEU A 11 -7.17 12.43 -4.05
N VAL A 12 -6.11 13.14 -4.45
CA VAL A 12 -6.13 14.59 -4.73
C VAL A 12 -5.19 14.95 -5.89
N VAL A 13 -5.75 15.71 -6.85
CA VAL A 13 -5.16 16.72 -7.77
C VAL A 13 -3.72 16.48 -8.27
N GLY A 14 -3.60 15.84 -9.44
CA GLY A 14 -2.42 15.97 -10.29
C GLY A 14 -2.52 17.23 -11.17
N ILE A 15 -1.68 18.24 -10.91
CA ILE A 15 -1.43 19.28 -11.90
C ILE A 15 -0.76 18.62 -13.10
N LEU A 16 -1.35 18.79 -14.29
CA LEU A 16 -0.79 18.40 -15.58
C LEU A 16 0.62 18.96 -15.75
N THR A 17 1.64 18.19 -15.40
CA THR A 17 2.95 18.34 -16.03
C THR A 17 2.91 17.59 -17.34
N LEU A 18 2.83 18.35 -18.44
CA LEU A 18 3.18 17.86 -19.78
C LEU A 18 4.40 16.96 -19.67
N SER A 19 4.29 15.73 -20.16
CA SER A 19 5.42 14.79 -20.24
C SER A 19 6.52 15.44 -21.08
N THR A 20 7.45 16.13 -20.42
CA THR A 20 8.76 16.41 -20.99
C THR A 20 9.35 15.04 -21.29
N ASN A 21 9.70 14.79 -22.55
CA ASN A 21 10.29 13.53 -23.00
C ASN A 21 11.24 12.98 -21.93
N SER A 22 10.78 11.93 -21.23
CA SER A 22 11.52 11.27 -20.15
C SER A 22 12.68 10.49 -20.80
N HIS A 23 13.77 11.21 -21.03
CA HIS A 23 15.02 10.63 -21.48
C HIS A 23 15.87 10.35 -20.25
N ALA A 24 16.35 9.12 -20.15
CA ALA A 24 17.27 8.72 -19.10
C ALA A 24 18.53 9.62 -19.11
N ILE A 25 19.15 9.78 -17.94
CA ILE A 25 20.17 10.80 -17.70
C ILE A 25 21.56 10.28 -18.06
N ALA A 26 22.24 11.03 -18.93
CA ALA A 26 23.60 10.75 -19.38
C ALA A 26 24.64 11.58 -18.60
N ILE A 27 25.50 10.92 -17.81
CA ILE A 27 26.61 11.58 -17.08
C ILE A 27 27.92 11.12 -17.72
N LYS A 28 28.35 11.86 -18.74
CA LYS A 28 29.42 11.44 -19.67
C LYS A 28 30.82 11.36 -19.05
N SER A 29 31.22 12.35 -18.25
CA SER A 29 32.57 12.42 -17.67
C SER A 29 32.60 13.09 -16.31
N VAL A 30 33.48 12.60 -15.45
CA VAL A 30 33.72 13.05 -14.08
C VAL A 30 35.21 13.37 -13.93
N LYS A 31 35.54 14.56 -13.43
CA LYS A 31 36.93 14.95 -13.14
C LYS A 31 37.40 14.37 -11.80
N PRO A 32 38.72 14.15 -11.60
CA PRO A 32 39.24 13.69 -10.31
C PRO A 32 38.81 14.60 -9.15
N GLY A 33 38.23 14.02 -8.10
CA GLY A 33 37.75 14.76 -6.91
C GLY A 33 36.55 15.67 -7.16
N GLU A 34 35.90 15.59 -8.33
CA GLU A 34 34.69 16.34 -8.64
C GLU A 34 33.52 15.81 -7.81
N ASP A 35 32.78 16.73 -7.20
CA ASP A 35 31.53 16.47 -6.48
C ASP A 35 30.34 16.91 -7.35
N VAL A 36 29.11 16.60 -6.88
CA VAL A 36 27.88 16.90 -7.61
C VAL A 36 27.76 18.39 -7.95
N PHE A 37 28.12 19.29 -7.02
CA PHE A 37 27.97 20.73 -7.20
C PHE A 37 28.97 21.29 -8.20
N LYS A 38 30.23 20.85 -8.15
CA LYS A 38 31.25 21.21 -9.15
C LYS A 38 30.89 20.68 -10.54
N TYR A 39 30.32 19.49 -10.62
CA TYR A 39 29.83 18.94 -11.88
C TYR A 39 28.72 19.80 -12.47
N ILE A 40 27.72 20.16 -11.68
CA ILE A 40 26.62 21.04 -12.11
C ILE A 40 27.17 22.40 -12.55
N GLN A 41 28.03 23.01 -11.74
CA GLN A 41 28.68 24.28 -12.06
C GLN A 41 29.44 24.20 -13.40
N ARG A 42 30.14 23.09 -13.66
CA ARG A 42 30.87 22.89 -14.91
C ARG A 42 29.95 22.70 -16.12
N VAL A 43 28.84 21.98 -15.96
CA VAL A 43 27.93 21.62 -17.06
C VAL A 43 26.95 22.75 -17.37
N LYS A 44 26.47 23.47 -16.36
CA LYS A 44 25.42 24.50 -16.46
C LYS A 44 25.91 25.92 -16.19
N GLY A 45 27.12 26.11 -15.67
CA GLY A 45 27.66 27.43 -15.32
C GLY A 45 27.10 28.06 -14.04
N SER A 46 26.08 27.44 -13.43
CA SER A 46 25.47 27.83 -12.16
C SER A 46 24.74 26.61 -11.55
N PHE A 47 24.29 26.73 -10.29
CA PHE A 47 23.47 25.69 -9.69
C PHE A 47 22.14 25.53 -10.43
N ASP A 48 21.79 24.29 -10.77
CA ASP A 48 20.57 23.90 -11.50
C ASP A 48 19.89 22.79 -10.70
N GLN A 49 18.71 23.08 -10.14
CA GLN A 49 17.98 22.16 -9.26
C GLN A 49 17.58 20.87 -9.98
N VAL A 50 17.18 20.97 -11.24
CA VAL A 50 16.73 19.81 -12.02
C VAL A 50 17.91 18.88 -12.29
N LEU A 51 19.06 19.43 -12.70
CA LEU A 51 20.26 18.63 -12.88
C LEU A 51 20.76 18.04 -11.56
N TYR A 52 20.62 18.76 -10.44
CA TYR A 52 20.94 18.22 -9.12
C TYR A 52 20.09 16.98 -8.81
N GLN A 53 18.78 17.09 -8.93
CA GLN A 53 17.84 15.98 -8.77
C GLN A 53 18.18 14.80 -9.69
N GLN A 54 18.46 15.07 -10.97
CA GLN A 54 18.85 14.07 -11.96
C GLN A 54 20.16 13.36 -11.60
N VAL A 55 21.19 14.05 -11.10
CA VAL A 55 22.45 13.41 -10.71
C VAL A 55 22.26 12.54 -9.45
N ILE A 56 21.46 12.99 -8.48
CA ILE A 56 21.15 12.17 -7.29
C ILE A 56 20.31 10.94 -7.65
N GLY A 57 19.29 11.10 -8.48
CA GLY A 57 18.47 9.99 -8.96
C GLY A 57 19.27 9.01 -9.83
N ALA A 58 20.16 9.50 -10.69
CA ALA A 58 21.00 8.67 -11.54
C ALA A 58 21.96 7.78 -10.74
N SER A 59 22.21 8.09 -9.47
CA SER A 59 23.03 7.27 -8.56
C SER A 59 22.31 6.01 -8.06
N ASN A 60 20.99 5.91 -8.22
CA ASN A 60 20.21 4.74 -7.80
C ASN A 60 20.57 3.47 -8.57
N ALA A 61 20.39 2.33 -7.91
CA ALA A 61 20.18 1.08 -8.64
C ALA A 61 18.91 1.22 -9.51
N PHE A 62 18.91 0.65 -10.71
CA PHE A 62 17.84 0.87 -11.67
C PHE A 62 16.48 0.37 -11.16
N LYS A 63 15.47 1.25 -11.22
CA LYS A 63 14.05 0.98 -10.94
C LYS A 63 13.19 1.60 -12.02
N GLU A 64 12.03 1.00 -12.28
CA GLU A 64 11.12 1.49 -13.33
C GLU A 64 10.54 2.87 -12.95
N GLY A 65 10.16 3.07 -11.69
CA GLY A 65 9.61 4.35 -11.24
C GLY A 65 10.57 5.52 -11.41
N ASP A 66 11.86 5.35 -11.11
CA ASP A 66 12.87 6.41 -11.32
C ASP A 66 13.07 6.76 -12.80
N LYS A 67 12.88 5.78 -13.70
CA LYS A 67 12.88 6.01 -15.15
C LYS A 67 11.65 6.82 -15.55
N THR A 68 10.48 6.47 -15.03
CA THR A 68 9.22 7.22 -15.29
C THR A 68 9.32 8.67 -14.80
N ILE A 69 9.89 8.91 -13.61
CA ILE A 69 10.17 10.26 -13.08
C ILE A 69 11.17 11.03 -13.96
N GLY A 70 12.02 10.34 -14.73
CA GLY A 70 13.02 10.94 -15.61
C GLY A 70 14.35 11.24 -14.91
N VAL A 71 14.66 10.50 -13.85
CA VAL A 71 15.90 10.68 -13.05
C VAL A 71 16.81 9.46 -13.06
N ALA A 72 16.39 8.34 -13.64
CA ALA A 72 17.25 7.17 -13.80
C ALA A 72 18.42 7.44 -14.77
N ALA A 73 19.58 6.85 -14.49
CA ALA A 73 20.72 6.84 -15.40
C ALA A 73 20.40 6.05 -16.68
N ASP A 74 20.89 6.54 -17.82
CA ASP A 74 20.74 5.88 -19.13
C ASP A 74 21.55 4.59 -19.26
N THR A 75 22.68 4.52 -18.56
CA THR A 75 23.67 3.45 -18.63
C THR A 75 24.29 3.20 -17.26
N ASN A 76 24.88 2.00 -17.09
CA ASN A 76 25.67 1.69 -15.90
C ASN A 76 26.85 2.66 -15.74
N THR A 77 27.48 3.11 -16.83
CA THR A 77 28.57 4.09 -16.79
C THR A 77 28.10 5.43 -16.21
N SER A 78 26.95 5.95 -16.66
CA SER A 78 26.36 7.17 -16.10
C SER A 78 26.05 7.01 -14.62
N ARG A 79 25.51 5.86 -14.19
CA ARG A 79 25.24 5.56 -12.78
C ARG A 79 26.52 5.56 -11.93
N GLU A 80 27.57 4.90 -12.39
CA GLU A 80 28.86 4.88 -11.67
C GLU A 80 29.50 6.27 -11.60
N ASN A 81 29.35 7.07 -12.66
CA ASN A 81 29.77 8.45 -12.65
C ASN A 81 28.98 9.29 -11.64
N ALA A 82 27.65 9.14 -11.59
CA ALA A 82 26.80 9.77 -10.59
C ALA A 82 27.23 9.40 -9.16
N ARG A 83 27.48 8.11 -8.91
CA ARG A 83 27.96 7.61 -7.60
C ARG A 83 29.31 8.19 -7.21
N LYS A 84 30.25 8.34 -8.15
CA LYS A 84 31.55 9.00 -7.90
C LYS A 84 31.37 10.45 -7.47
N LEU A 85 30.53 11.21 -8.19
CA LEU A 85 30.19 12.58 -7.84
C LEU A 85 29.58 12.64 -6.43
N LEU A 86 28.57 11.81 -6.17
CA LEU A 86 27.87 11.74 -4.89
C LEU A 86 28.81 11.37 -3.74
N ALA A 87 29.71 10.40 -3.94
CA ALA A 87 30.67 9.97 -2.93
C ALA A 87 31.65 11.10 -2.51
N ASN A 88 31.96 12.04 -3.41
CA ASN A 88 32.82 13.19 -3.14
C ASN A 88 32.08 14.38 -2.52
N THR A 89 30.76 14.42 -2.64
CA THR A 89 29.92 15.50 -2.08
C THR A 89 29.94 15.51 -0.55
N LYS A 90 30.04 16.70 0.06
CA LYS A 90 29.98 16.84 1.52
C LYS A 90 28.54 16.81 2.02
N ILE A 91 28.37 16.30 3.24
CA ILE A 91 27.06 16.23 3.92
C ILE A 91 26.42 17.63 4.00
N LYS A 92 27.17 18.66 4.38
CA LYS A 92 26.65 20.03 4.48
C LYS A 92 26.12 20.57 3.16
N ASP A 93 26.70 20.18 2.03
CA ASP A 93 26.30 20.71 0.73
C ASP A 93 24.93 20.14 0.34
N ILE A 94 24.68 18.85 0.64
CA ILE A 94 23.35 18.22 0.51
C ILE A 94 22.35 18.83 1.49
N THR A 95 22.73 19.01 2.76
CA THR A 95 21.84 19.61 3.77
C THR A 95 21.44 21.05 3.43
N ASN A 96 22.34 21.83 2.83
CA ASN A 96 22.06 23.23 2.48
C ASN A 96 21.28 23.38 1.17
N HIS A 97 21.20 22.32 0.35
CA HIS A 97 20.49 22.33 -0.94
C HIS A 97 19.53 21.14 -0.97
N PRO A 98 18.36 21.22 -0.30
CA PRO A 98 17.39 20.15 -0.32
C PRO A 98 16.93 19.83 -1.74
N LEU A 99 16.68 18.55 -2.00
CA LEU A 99 16.16 18.10 -3.30
C LEU A 99 14.74 18.62 -3.58
N HIS A 100 13.98 18.89 -2.53
CA HIS A 100 12.70 19.58 -2.58
C HIS A 100 12.48 20.34 -1.25
N ASN A 101 12.09 21.61 -1.34
CA ASN A 101 11.94 22.50 -0.19
C ASN A 101 10.46 22.83 0.07
N ASP A 102 9.83 22.03 0.92
CA ASP A 102 8.43 22.11 1.33
C ASP A 102 8.30 22.17 2.87
N ASP A 103 7.08 22.22 3.40
CA ASP A 103 6.86 22.27 4.86
C ASP A 103 7.26 20.95 5.54
N LEU A 104 7.11 19.83 4.85
CA LEU A 104 7.67 18.55 5.28
C LEU A 104 9.19 18.62 5.47
N TYR A 105 9.95 19.18 4.51
CA TYR A 105 11.40 19.36 4.66
C TYR A 105 11.72 20.19 5.91
N LYS A 106 11.02 21.31 6.12
CA LYS A 106 11.23 22.18 7.30
C LYS A 106 10.98 21.43 8.61
N PHE A 107 9.99 20.54 8.63
CA PHE A 107 9.70 19.68 9.79
C PHE A 107 10.81 18.65 10.01
N ILE A 108 11.26 17.95 8.96
CA ILE A 108 12.36 16.99 9.01
C ILE A 108 13.64 17.67 9.53
N ALA A 109 13.96 18.85 9.00
CA ALA A 109 15.16 19.60 9.40
C ALA A 109 15.19 19.94 10.90
N LYS A 110 14.02 20.20 11.51
CA LYS A 110 13.92 20.43 12.96
C LYS A 110 14.20 19.19 13.81
N SER A 111 14.10 17.99 13.22
CA SER A 111 14.36 16.74 13.93
C SER A 111 15.85 16.38 14.01
N VAL A 112 16.70 17.07 13.26
CA VAL A 112 18.16 16.84 13.21
C VAL A 112 18.82 17.31 14.50
N ASP A 113 19.69 16.48 15.08
CA ASP A 113 20.51 16.83 16.24
C ASP A 113 21.67 17.74 15.78
N PRO A 114 21.71 19.02 16.20
CA PRO A 114 22.74 19.96 15.74
C PRO A 114 24.15 19.58 16.20
N ALA A 115 24.29 18.98 17.39
CA ALA A 115 25.58 18.59 17.94
C ALA A 115 26.16 17.37 17.20
N GLN A 116 25.30 16.42 16.82
CA GLN A 116 25.71 15.30 15.96
C GLN A 116 26.01 15.77 14.53
N TYR A 117 25.19 16.65 13.97
CA TYR A 117 25.42 17.23 12.64
C TYR A 117 26.78 17.93 12.57
N ALA A 118 27.14 18.70 13.60
CA ALA A 118 28.43 19.41 13.66
C ALA A 118 29.65 18.47 13.51
N LYS A 119 29.56 17.22 14.00
CA LYS A 119 30.63 16.23 13.88
C LYS A 119 30.85 15.72 12.44
N ILE A 120 29.80 15.73 11.63
CA ILE A 120 29.77 15.05 10.33
C ILE A 120 29.59 15.97 9.13
N LYS A 121 29.19 17.24 9.32
CA LYS A 121 28.84 18.16 8.23
C LYS A 121 29.92 18.30 7.14
N ASP A 122 31.19 18.23 7.51
CA ASP A 122 32.33 18.36 6.59
C ASP A 122 32.82 17.02 6.02
N TRP A 123 32.20 15.89 6.40
CA TRP A 123 32.49 14.59 5.83
C TRP A 123 31.89 14.48 4.43
N THR A 124 32.56 13.74 3.56
CA THR A 124 31.98 13.33 2.28
C THR A 124 31.02 12.16 2.48
N MET A 125 30.09 11.95 1.54
CA MET A 125 29.22 10.78 1.55
C MET A 125 30.02 9.46 1.49
N GLY A 126 31.14 9.44 0.77
CA GLY A 126 32.07 8.31 0.75
C GLY A 126 32.70 8.03 2.11
N ARG A 127 33.10 9.06 2.86
CA ARG A 127 33.59 8.91 4.24
C ARG A 127 32.49 8.39 5.17
N MET A 128 31.27 8.90 5.05
CA MET A 128 30.14 8.41 5.84
C MET A 128 29.82 6.94 5.53
N LYS A 129 29.79 6.54 4.26
CA LYS A 129 29.67 5.12 3.86
C LYS A 129 30.74 4.26 4.54
N ALA A 130 32.01 4.65 4.46
CA ALA A 130 33.12 3.92 5.07
C ALA A 130 32.95 3.81 6.60
N PHE A 131 32.54 4.90 7.26
CA PHE A 131 32.26 4.93 8.68
C PHE A 131 31.17 3.93 9.08
N LEU A 132 30.04 3.89 8.36
CA LEU A 132 28.95 2.94 8.65
C LEU A 132 29.39 1.47 8.49
N LEU A 133 30.26 1.19 7.51
CA LEU A 133 30.80 -0.14 7.26
C LEU A 133 31.82 -0.58 8.32
N ASP A 134 32.61 0.34 8.86
CA ASP A 134 33.68 0.04 9.83
C ASP A 134 33.18 0.04 11.28
N LYS A 135 32.36 1.02 11.66
CA LYS A 135 32.10 1.32 13.08
C LYS A 135 31.05 0.44 13.75
N SER A 136 31.11 0.43 15.09
CA SER A 136 30.15 -0.22 15.96
C SER A 136 28.80 0.50 16.01
N GLU A 137 27.77 -0.17 16.51
CA GLU A 137 26.43 0.43 16.65
C GLU A 137 26.45 1.71 17.50
N ALA A 138 27.19 1.72 18.62
CA ALA A 138 27.27 2.86 19.52
C ALA A 138 27.90 4.09 18.84
N GLU A 139 28.97 3.88 18.07
CA GLU A 139 29.61 4.95 17.29
C GLU A 139 28.68 5.48 16.19
N ILE A 140 27.96 4.59 15.49
CA ILE A 140 26.95 4.99 14.49
C ILE A 140 25.85 5.82 15.14
N LYS A 141 25.31 5.36 16.27
CA LYS A 141 24.27 6.08 17.03
C LYS A 141 24.74 7.45 17.55
N SER A 142 26.04 7.65 17.72
CA SER A 142 26.63 8.94 18.16
C SER A 142 26.60 10.05 17.10
N VAL A 143 26.27 9.72 15.85
CA VAL A 143 26.18 10.65 14.72
C VAL A 143 24.90 10.49 13.87
N MET A 144 24.17 9.38 13.98
CA MET A 144 23.04 9.07 13.08
C MET A 144 21.95 10.15 13.07
N TYR A 145 21.69 10.76 14.23
CA TYR A 145 20.66 11.79 14.35
C TYR A 145 21.15 13.15 13.83
N GLY A 146 22.43 13.28 13.48
CA GLY A 146 22.96 14.44 12.76
C GLY A 146 22.65 14.45 11.26
N MET A 147 22.12 13.36 10.70
CA MET A 147 21.75 13.29 9.28
C MET A 147 20.28 13.66 9.08
N ASN A 148 19.99 14.42 8.01
CA ASN A 148 18.63 14.63 7.50
C ASN A 148 18.24 13.54 6.47
N SER A 149 16.99 13.54 6.02
CA SER A 149 16.46 12.55 5.09
C SER A 149 17.17 12.51 3.74
N GLU A 150 17.61 13.65 3.20
CA GLU A 150 18.33 13.73 1.92
C GLU A 150 19.68 13.02 2.02
N VAL A 151 20.44 13.25 3.10
CA VAL A 151 21.71 12.57 3.36
C VAL A 151 21.47 11.07 3.56
N VAL A 152 20.47 10.68 4.36
CA VAL A 152 20.14 9.27 4.57
C VAL A 152 19.73 8.59 3.26
N GLY A 153 18.90 9.24 2.44
CA GLY A 153 18.44 8.70 1.15
C GLY A 153 19.56 8.58 0.11
N CYS A 154 20.65 9.33 0.26
CA CYS A 154 21.82 9.22 -0.60
C CYS A 154 22.74 8.04 -0.25
N LEU A 155 22.73 7.54 0.99
CA LEU A 155 23.65 6.49 1.44
C LEU A 155 23.44 5.14 0.74
N PRO A 156 22.20 4.61 0.63
CA PRO A 156 22.00 3.31 -0.01
C PRO A 156 22.50 3.28 -1.45
N LYS A 157 22.42 4.41 -2.17
CA LYS A 157 22.87 4.59 -3.56
C LYS A 157 24.33 4.22 -3.78
N LEU A 158 25.15 4.39 -2.75
CA LEU A 158 26.60 4.13 -2.76
C LEU A 158 26.96 2.71 -2.30
N MET A 159 25.99 1.90 -1.88
CA MET A 159 26.23 0.59 -1.28
C MET A 159 25.70 -0.54 -2.17
N SER A 160 26.47 -1.62 -2.28
CA SER A 160 25.99 -2.91 -2.76
C SER A 160 25.01 -3.56 -1.78
N ASN A 161 24.24 -4.57 -2.21
CA ASN A 161 23.32 -5.29 -1.30
C ASN A 161 24.07 -5.95 -0.13
N LYS A 162 25.29 -6.45 -0.35
CA LYS A 162 26.15 -7.00 0.71
C LYS A 162 26.51 -5.93 1.75
N GLU A 163 26.86 -4.73 1.30
CA GLU A 163 27.17 -3.60 2.19
C GLU A 163 25.92 -3.12 2.94
N LEU A 164 24.76 -3.02 2.27
CA LEU A 164 23.48 -2.72 2.93
C LEU A 164 23.19 -3.70 4.06
N ILE A 165 23.28 -5.01 3.79
CA ILE A 165 23.11 -6.06 4.81
C ILE A 165 24.13 -5.90 5.94
N ALA A 166 25.40 -5.63 5.62
CA ALA A 166 26.45 -5.47 6.63
C ALA A 166 26.18 -4.34 7.60
N VAL A 167 25.67 -3.19 7.13
CA VAL A 167 25.28 -2.06 7.99
C VAL A 167 23.98 -2.37 8.74
N ASN A 168 22.97 -2.91 8.06
CA ASN A 168 21.67 -3.23 8.64
C ASN A 168 21.75 -4.21 9.82
N ARG A 169 22.74 -5.12 9.81
CA ARG A 169 22.99 -6.07 10.91
C ARG A 169 23.64 -5.47 12.15
N LYS A 170 24.00 -4.18 12.11
CA LYS A 170 24.60 -3.47 13.25
C LYS A 170 23.60 -2.61 14.00
N ILE A 171 22.60 -2.04 13.32
CA ILE A 171 21.74 -0.99 13.87
C ILE A 171 20.38 -1.58 14.25
N PHE A 172 19.95 -1.36 15.49
CA PHE A 172 18.66 -1.84 16.00
C PHE A 172 17.95 -0.78 16.83
N ASN A 173 16.66 -0.58 16.55
CA ASN A 173 15.82 0.41 17.21
C ASN A 173 14.58 -0.30 17.78
N PRO A 174 14.69 -0.90 18.98
CA PRO A 174 13.60 -1.65 19.54
C PRO A 174 12.48 -0.74 20.06
N LEU A 175 11.24 -1.21 19.98
CA LEU A 175 10.11 -0.50 20.59
C LEU A 175 10.22 -0.51 22.11
N PRO A 176 9.89 0.60 22.81
CA PRO A 176 10.03 0.68 24.25
C PRO A 176 9.30 -0.44 25.00
N GLY A 177 9.98 -1.04 25.98
CA GLY A 177 9.41 -2.12 26.79
C GLY A 177 9.28 -3.48 26.08
N THR A 178 9.86 -3.65 24.89
CA THR A 178 9.76 -4.91 24.11
C THR A 178 11.13 -5.33 23.54
N LYS A 179 11.17 -6.49 22.88
CA LYS A 179 12.28 -6.92 22.02
C LYS A 179 11.98 -6.76 20.51
N ILE A 180 10.84 -6.18 20.16
CA ILE A 180 10.45 -5.94 18.77
C ILE A 180 11.43 -4.94 18.16
N GLY A 181 12.08 -5.32 17.05
CA GLY A 181 13.14 -4.51 16.43
C GLY A 181 14.54 -4.66 17.06
N ALA A 182 14.69 -5.52 18.08
CA ALA A 182 16.00 -5.87 18.62
C ALA A 182 16.70 -6.92 17.74
N LYS A 183 18.03 -6.99 17.86
CA LYS A 183 18.86 -7.99 17.17
C LYS A 183 18.40 -9.41 17.49
N GLY A 184 18.16 -10.21 16.46
CA GLY A 184 17.74 -11.61 16.59
C GLY A 184 16.24 -11.79 16.84
N TYR A 185 15.44 -10.74 16.81
CA TYR A 185 13.98 -10.81 16.89
C TYR A 185 13.37 -10.47 15.53
N LEU A 186 12.29 -11.17 15.18
CA LEU A 186 11.47 -10.89 14.00
C LEU A 186 10.01 -11.07 14.35
N SER A 187 9.31 -9.95 14.47
CA SER A 187 7.90 -9.92 14.83
C SER A 187 6.98 -10.02 13.61
N ALA A 188 5.69 -10.21 13.87
CA ALA A 188 4.66 -10.30 12.85
C ALA A 188 3.50 -9.34 13.17
N ARG A 189 3.10 -8.54 12.17
CA ARG A 189 1.77 -7.94 12.13
C ARG A 189 0.81 -8.99 11.59
N ILE A 190 -0.20 -9.37 12.36
CA ILE A 190 -1.31 -10.15 11.80
C ILE A 190 -2.16 -9.19 10.99
N GLN A 191 -2.44 -9.54 9.74
CA GLN A 191 -3.32 -8.79 8.84
C GLN A 191 -4.60 -9.59 8.60
N PRO A 192 -5.58 -9.57 9.53
CA PRO A 192 -6.79 -10.37 9.42
C PRO A 192 -7.83 -9.70 8.50
N ASN A 193 -7.42 -9.31 7.29
CA ASN A 193 -8.27 -8.64 6.32
C ASN A 193 -9.45 -9.53 5.93
N SER A 194 -10.69 -9.01 5.99
CA SER A 194 -11.89 -9.72 5.50
C SER A 194 -12.41 -9.01 4.26
N PRO A 195 -12.73 -9.72 3.15
CA PRO A 195 -13.41 -9.11 2.00
C PRO A 195 -14.78 -8.51 2.30
N THR A 196 -15.31 -8.74 3.52
CA THR A 196 -16.65 -8.31 3.96
C THR A 196 -16.64 -7.59 5.31
N ASP A 197 -15.46 -7.28 5.86
CA ASP A 197 -15.27 -6.77 7.23
C ASP A 197 -16.02 -7.58 8.30
N ASP A 198 -16.10 -8.91 8.12
CA ASP A 198 -16.82 -9.79 9.03
C ASP A 198 -16.03 -10.02 10.33
N PRO A 199 -16.52 -9.55 11.50
CA PRO A 199 -15.81 -9.69 12.77
C PRO A 199 -15.45 -11.14 13.14
N GLU A 200 -16.29 -12.12 12.79
CA GLU A 200 -16.03 -13.53 13.10
C GLU A 200 -14.87 -14.06 12.26
N GLU A 201 -14.82 -13.71 10.98
CA GLU A 201 -13.71 -14.07 10.10
C GLU A 201 -12.41 -13.42 10.53
N ILE A 202 -12.44 -12.13 10.89
CA ILE A 202 -11.30 -11.37 11.40
C ILE A 202 -10.74 -12.05 12.66
N MET A 203 -11.61 -12.39 13.61
CA MET A 203 -11.23 -13.12 14.81
C MET A 203 -10.60 -14.47 14.45
N MET A 204 -11.24 -15.29 13.61
CA MET A 204 -10.74 -16.61 13.23
C MET A 204 -9.39 -16.56 12.52
N GLN A 205 -9.09 -15.50 11.76
CA GLN A 205 -7.75 -15.26 11.20
C GLN A 205 -6.71 -15.03 12.29
N VAL A 206 -7.03 -14.22 13.31
CA VAL A 206 -6.13 -13.99 14.45
C VAL A 206 -5.87 -15.30 15.21
N LEU A 207 -6.91 -16.09 15.49
CA LEU A 207 -6.76 -17.38 16.17
C LEU A 207 -5.94 -18.38 15.33
N SER A 208 -6.12 -18.36 14.00
CA SER A 208 -5.27 -19.13 13.07
C SER A 208 -3.81 -18.71 13.18
N ALA A 209 -3.48 -17.41 13.14
CA ALA A 209 -2.11 -16.94 13.31
C ALA A 209 -1.49 -17.37 14.66
N PHE A 210 -2.24 -17.24 15.76
CA PHE A 210 -1.79 -17.67 17.09
C PHE A 210 -1.52 -19.16 17.15
N SER A 211 -2.24 -20.00 16.40
CA SER A 211 -1.98 -21.43 16.32
C SER A 211 -0.61 -21.78 15.71
N TYR A 212 -0.01 -20.88 14.92
CA TYR A 212 1.35 -21.02 14.38
C TYR A 212 2.42 -20.27 15.20
N GLY A 213 2.07 -19.71 16.36
CA GLY A 213 2.98 -18.86 17.13
C GLY A 213 3.36 -17.56 16.40
N VAL A 214 2.42 -17.01 15.62
CA VAL A 214 2.60 -15.80 14.81
C VAL A 214 1.70 -14.68 15.34
N GLY A 215 2.24 -13.47 15.40
CA GLY A 215 1.53 -12.25 15.79
C GLY A 215 1.97 -11.73 17.15
N ASP A 216 2.87 -10.76 17.15
CA ASP A 216 3.46 -10.19 18.36
C ASP A 216 3.71 -8.67 18.26
N LEU A 217 3.46 -8.06 17.11
CA LEU A 217 3.57 -6.61 16.92
C LEU A 217 2.24 -5.88 17.07
N VAL A 218 1.25 -6.24 16.26
CA VAL A 218 -0.08 -5.59 16.19
C VAL A 218 -1.07 -6.53 15.50
N LEU A 219 -2.31 -6.53 15.98
CA LEU A 219 -3.46 -7.07 15.23
C LEU A 219 -3.99 -5.94 14.34
N GLY A 220 -3.57 -5.92 13.07
CA GLY A 220 -3.76 -4.76 12.19
C GLY A 220 -4.59 -5.09 10.95
N THR A 221 -5.85 -4.68 10.89
CA THR A 221 -6.75 -4.97 9.76
C THR A 221 -6.99 -3.75 8.88
N ASN A 222 -6.92 -3.93 7.57
CA ASN A 222 -7.41 -2.94 6.62
C ASN A 222 -8.92 -3.12 6.51
N PRO A 223 -9.73 -2.06 6.66
CA PRO A 223 -11.18 -2.17 6.46
C PRO A 223 -11.51 -2.05 4.96
N VAL A 224 -12.52 -2.78 4.50
CA VAL A 224 -13.19 -2.51 3.21
C VAL A 224 -14.02 -1.24 3.31
N ASP A 225 -14.71 -1.08 4.43
CA ASP A 225 -15.53 0.08 4.79
C ASP A 225 -14.84 0.92 5.87
N GLY A 226 -14.20 2.01 5.44
CA GLY A 226 -13.53 2.97 6.31
C GLY A 226 -14.47 3.96 7.04
N THR A 227 -15.79 3.73 7.10
CA THR A 227 -16.68 4.54 7.94
C THR A 227 -16.36 4.39 9.42
N LYS A 228 -16.74 5.39 10.21
CA LYS A 228 -16.56 5.39 11.66
C LYS A 228 -17.26 4.20 12.33
N GLU A 229 -18.49 3.91 11.92
CA GLU A 229 -19.29 2.83 12.50
C GLU A 229 -18.65 1.46 12.25
N GLN A 230 -18.19 1.20 11.02
CA GLN A 230 -17.53 -0.07 10.69
C GLN A 230 -16.14 -0.17 11.30
N THR A 231 -15.37 0.90 11.27
CA THR A 231 -14.07 0.97 11.95
C THR A 231 -14.24 0.62 13.43
N ALA A 232 -15.17 1.26 14.14
CA ALA A 232 -15.42 0.99 15.57
C ALA A 232 -15.89 -0.46 15.83
N ARG A 233 -16.68 -1.05 14.93
CA ARG A 233 -17.12 -2.45 15.03
C ARG A 233 -15.95 -3.42 14.92
N VAL A 234 -15.04 -3.18 13.98
CA VAL A 234 -13.88 -4.03 13.77
C VAL A 234 -12.84 -3.84 14.90
N GLU A 235 -12.62 -2.60 15.34
CA GLU A 235 -11.80 -2.29 16.53
C GLU A 235 -12.29 -3.08 17.75
N ALA A 236 -13.60 -3.11 17.98
CA ALA A 236 -14.19 -3.87 19.09
C ALA A 236 -13.93 -5.38 18.98
N SER A 237 -13.95 -5.95 17.76
CA SER A 237 -13.65 -7.38 17.54
C SER A 237 -12.20 -7.72 17.89
N LEU A 238 -11.25 -6.89 17.43
CA LEU A 238 -9.83 -7.10 17.72
C LEU A 238 -9.52 -6.91 19.21
N LYS A 239 -10.08 -5.85 19.81
CA LYS A 239 -10.01 -5.59 21.25
C LYS A 239 -10.51 -6.78 22.06
N ASP A 240 -11.62 -7.39 21.64
CA ASP A 240 -12.22 -8.52 22.34
C ASP A 240 -11.26 -9.71 22.44
N VAL A 241 -10.52 -10.02 21.37
CA VAL A 241 -9.49 -11.07 21.39
C VAL A 241 -8.38 -10.72 22.39
N VAL A 242 -7.89 -9.48 22.36
CA VAL A 242 -6.82 -9.00 23.25
C VAL A 242 -7.24 -9.07 24.72
N ASP A 243 -8.42 -8.56 25.05
CA ASP A 243 -8.95 -8.56 26.42
C ASP A 243 -9.20 -9.98 26.92
N THR A 244 -9.82 -10.82 26.09
CA THR A 244 -10.17 -12.21 26.45
C THR A 244 -8.93 -13.00 26.81
N PHE A 245 -7.86 -12.87 26.02
CA PHE A 245 -6.60 -13.52 26.30
C PHE A 245 -5.73 -12.76 27.31
N LYS A 246 -6.19 -11.64 27.88
CA LYS A 246 -5.42 -10.80 28.82
C LYS A 246 -4.07 -10.41 28.23
N LEU A 247 -4.11 -9.88 27.01
CA LEU A 247 -2.95 -9.46 26.22
C LEU A 247 -2.74 -7.94 26.24
N ASN A 248 -3.53 -7.19 27.03
CA ASN A 248 -3.32 -5.75 27.22
C ASN A 248 -1.87 -5.47 27.64
N GLY A 249 -1.22 -4.53 26.96
CA GLY A 249 0.20 -4.22 27.17
C GLY A 249 1.19 -5.18 26.50
N THR A 250 0.74 -6.32 25.96
CA THR A 250 1.56 -7.27 25.19
C THR A 250 1.50 -7.00 23.69
N ILE A 251 0.29 -6.85 23.14
CA ILE A 251 0.07 -6.61 21.71
C ILE A 251 -1.10 -5.63 21.54
N PRO A 252 -0.93 -4.54 20.78
CA PRO A 252 -2.01 -3.63 20.41
C PRO A 252 -2.85 -4.16 19.25
N TRP A 253 -3.97 -3.51 19.02
CA TRP A 253 -4.77 -3.66 17.81
C TRP A 253 -4.93 -2.32 17.09
N CYS A 254 -5.27 -2.38 15.80
CA CYS A 254 -5.46 -1.21 14.96
C CYS A 254 -6.29 -1.55 13.72
N VAL A 255 -7.33 -0.75 13.44
CA VAL A 255 -7.97 -0.72 12.13
C VAL A 255 -7.34 0.38 11.29
N LEU A 256 -6.77 0.01 10.15
CA LEU A 256 -6.00 0.88 9.26
C LEU A 256 -6.92 1.78 8.39
N ALA A 257 -7.88 2.45 9.03
CA ALA A 257 -8.71 3.48 8.40
C ALA A 257 -7.93 4.80 8.27
N HIS A 258 -8.52 5.84 7.69
CA HIS A 258 -7.93 7.18 7.73
C HIS A 258 -7.79 7.67 9.18
N ILE A 259 -6.67 8.33 9.52
CA ILE A 259 -6.35 8.68 10.90
C ILE A 259 -7.40 9.57 11.58
N ASP A 260 -8.10 10.41 10.83
CA ASP A 260 -9.17 11.25 11.41
C ASP A 260 -10.36 10.43 11.89
N VAL A 261 -10.70 9.35 11.19
CA VAL A 261 -11.79 8.45 11.60
C VAL A 261 -11.40 7.77 12.92
N GLN A 262 -10.17 7.30 13.01
CA GLN A 262 -9.62 6.71 14.24
C GLN A 262 -9.56 7.74 15.37
N ARG A 263 -9.16 8.99 15.08
CA ARG A 263 -9.12 10.11 16.04
C ARG A 263 -10.50 10.45 16.57
N GLU A 264 -11.50 10.48 15.71
CA GLU A 264 -12.89 10.73 16.11
C GLU A 264 -13.40 9.64 17.04
N ILE A 265 -13.15 8.36 16.72
CA ILE A 265 -13.50 7.23 17.60
C ILE A 265 -12.77 7.35 18.93
N PHE A 266 -11.47 7.64 18.93
CA PHE A 266 -10.69 7.76 20.17
C PHE A 266 -11.17 8.91 21.07
N ASN A 267 -11.64 10.02 20.51
CA ASN A 267 -12.19 11.13 21.29
C ASN A 267 -13.50 10.75 22.00
N GLU A 268 -14.30 9.84 21.42
CA GLU A 268 -15.58 9.41 21.98
C GLU A 268 -15.47 8.15 22.85
N LYS A 269 -14.61 7.22 22.45
CA LYS A 269 -14.44 5.87 22.99
C LYS A 269 -12.95 5.53 23.01
N PRO A 270 -12.15 6.17 23.88
CA PRO A 270 -10.70 6.01 23.91
C PRO A 270 -10.26 4.56 24.12
N GLU A 271 -11.07 3.74 24.79
CA GLU A 271 -10.83 2.32 25.03
C GLU A 271 -10.86 1.47 23.76
N LEU A 272 -11.43 1.94 22.64
CA LEU A 272 -11.47 1.20 21.39
C LEU A 272 -10.22 1.40 20.51
N ILE A 273 -9.43 2.45 20.74
CA ILE A 273 -8.29 2.80 19.87
C ILE A 273 -6.97 2.68 20.63
N ASP A 274 -6.34 1.51 20.48
CA ASP A 274 -5.05 1.24 21.13
C ASP A 274 -3.89 1.86 20.35
N CYS A 275 -3.85 1.73 19.02
CA CYS A 275 -2.87 2.38 18.14
C CYS A 275 -3.56 3.11 16.99
N MET A 276 -2.98 4.22 16.51
CA MET A 276 -3.50 4.95 15.35
C MET A 276 -2.60 4.79 14.12
N PHE A 277 -3.21 4.46 12.98
CA PHE A 277 -2.54 4.24 11.71
C PHE A 277 -2.64 5.43 10.74
N GLN A 278 -1.64 5.61 9.87
CA GLN A 278 -1.74 6.46 8.67
C GLN A 278 -0.70 6.08 7.59
N SER A 279 -1.08 6.15 6.31
CA SER A 279 -0.10 6.13 5.21
C SER A 279 0.57 7.49 5.04
N LEU A 280 1.89 7.52 4.81
CA LEU A 280 2.67 8.75 4.65
C LEU A 280 3.27 8.89 3.24
N ALA A 281 3.43 10.13 2.80
CA ALA A 281 4.18 10.51 1.60
C ALA A 281 5.40 11.39 1.92
N GLY A 282 6.32 11.47 0.96
CA GLY A 282 7.59 12.19 1.02
C GLY A 282 7.52 13.64 0.55
N THR A 283 6.36 14.16 0.13
CA THR A 283 6.15 15.58 -0.22
C THR A 283 4.82 16.09 0.31
N ASP A 284 4.69 17.40 0.52
CA ASP A 284 3.40 18.02 0.85
C ASP A 284 2.35 17.79 -0.25
N THR A 285 2.76 17.80 -1.53
CA THR A 285 1.89 17.53 -2.68
C THR A 285 1.29 16.12 -2.57
N ALA A 286 2.11 15.09 -2.36
CA ALA A 286 1.62 13.72 -2.24
C ALA A 286 0.87 13.47 -0.93
N ASN A 287 1.24 14.14 0.17
CA ASN A 287 0.53 14.02 1.46
C ASN A 287 -0.90 14.57 1.40
N LYS A 288 -1.15 15.61 0.59
CA LYS A 288 -2.52 16.12 0.34
C LYS A 288 -3.43 15.05 -0.29
N THR A 289 -2.88 14.12 -1.05
CA THR A 289 -3.62 12.98 -1.62
C THR A 289 -4.17 12.04 -0.55
N PHE A 290 -3.48 11.96 0.58
CA PHE A 290 -3.92 11.24 1.77
C PHE A 290 -4.68 12.11 2.77
N ASP A 291 -5.05 13.35 2.40
CA ASP A 291 -5.65 14.36 3.28
C ASP A 291 -4.86 14.58 4.58
N ILE A 292 -3.52 14.58 4.52
CA ILE A 292 -2.67 14.86 5.68
C ILE A 292 -1.74 16.05 5.47
N SER A 293 -1.41 16.71 6.58
CA SER A 293 -0.39 17.76 6.67
C SER A 293 0.50 17.50 7.88
N VAL A 294 1.68 18.11 7.91
CA VAL A 294 2.58 18.05 9.08
C VAL A 294 1.85 18.47 10.35
N GLU A 295 1.10 19.58 10.30
CA GLU A 295 0.35 20.10 11.44
C GLU A 295 -0.66 19.09 11.98
N LYS A 296 -1.46 18.49 11.08
CA LYS A 296 -2.46 17.48 11.41
C LYS A 296 -1.82 16.26 12.06
N MET A 297 -0.69 15.78 11.53
CA MET A 297 0.02 14.63 12.08
C MET A 297 0.67 14.92 13.43
N VAL A 298 1.16 16.15 13.66
CA VAL A 298 1.66 16.59 14.96
C VAL A 298 0.53 16.63 16.00
N ASP A 299 -0.67 17.10 15.63
CA ASP A 299 -1.84 17.08 16.51
C ASP A 299 -2.23 15.65 16.89
N HIS A 300 -2.32 14.75 15.90
CA HIS A 300 -2.58 13.33 16.14
C HIS A 300 -1.54 12.69 17.07
N ALA A 301 -0.25 13.00 16.90
CA ALA A 301 0.82 12.54 17.80
C ALA A 301 0.63 13.04 19.24
N LYS A 302 0.36 14.35 19.43
CA LYS A 302 0.12 14.93 20.77
C LYS A 302 -1.10 14.32 21.44
N SER A 303 -2.09 13.92 20.66
CA SER A 303 -3.31 13.34 21.19
C SER A 303 -3.14 11.98 21.88
N ARG A 304 -2.01 11.31 21.65
CA ARG A 304 -1.65 10.05 22.32
C ARG A 304 -1.06 10.27 23.72
N ALA A 305 -1.25 11.44 24.32
CA ALA A 305 -0.77 11.75 25.66
C ALA A 305 -1.26 10.71 26.70
N GLY A 306 -0.33 10.19 27.50
CA GLY A 306 -0.60 9.16 28.50
C GLY A 306 -0.88 7.75 27.95
N GLN A 307 -1.01 7.57 26.64
CA GLN A 307 -1.24 6.26 26.02
C GLN A 307 0.07 5.48 25.90
N ARG A 308 0.01 4.16 26.10
CA ARG A 308 1.16 3.25 25.90
C ARG A 308 1.55 3.16 24.43
N TYR A 309 0.56 3.00 23.55
CA TYR A 309 0.78 2.81 22.12
C TYR A 309 0.47 4.10 21.36
N GLY A 310 1.37 4.45 20.44
CA GLY A 310 1.34 5.70 19.70
C GLY A 310 0.81 5.49 18.29
N LEU A 311 1.72 5.65 17.33
CA LEU A 311 1.39 5.72 15.90
C LEU A 311 1.99 4.55 15.13
N TYR A 312 1.29 4.16 14.07
CA TYR A 312 1.71 3.17 13.10
C TYR A 312 1.66 3.80 11.71
N PHE A 313 2.76 3.76 10.96
CA PHE A 313 2.78 4.27 9.58
C PHE A 313 3.09 3.21 8.53
N GLU A 314 2.46 3.37 7.38
CA GLU A 314 2.86 2.69 6.14
C GLU A 314 3.46 3.67 5.15
N THR A 315 4.50 3.21 4.47
CA THR A 315 5.22 3.91 3.42
C THR A 315 5.37 3.00 2.21
N GLY A 316 6.13 3.41 1.19
CA GLY A 316 6.17 2.67 -0.06
C GLY A 316 6.90 3.45 -1.13
N GLN A 317 8.07 2.98 -1.54
CA GLN A 317 8.73 3.54 -2.72
C GLN A 317 7.77 3.51 -3.92
N GLY A 318 7.55 4.68 -4.53
CA GLY A 318 6.68 4.85 -5.68
C GLY A 318 5.33 5.52 -5.38
N SER A 319 4.90 5.60 -4.12
CA SER A 319 3.61 6.23 -3.76
C SER A 319 3.55 7.70 -4.18
N ASP A 320 4.66 8.43 -4.06
CA ASP A 320 4.74 9.86 -4.36
C ASP A 320 4.51 10.14 -5.86
N PHE A 321 5.24 9.45 -6.74
CA PHE A 321 5.16 9.72 -8.18
C PHE A 321 3.86 9.22 -8.80
N THR A 322 3.34 8.08 -8.33
CA THR A 322 2.05 7.56 -8.80
C THR A 322 0.88 8.47 -8.43
N ASN A 323 1.05 9.26 -7.36
CA ASN A 323 0.14 10.33 -6.96
C ASN A 323 0.54 11.72 -7.50
N GLY A 324 1.49 11.80 -8.45
CA GLY A 324 1.89 13.05 -9.10
C GLY A 324 2.70 14.02 -8.22
N GLY A 325 3.18 13.58 -7.06
CA GLY A 325 3.90 14.40 -6.08
C GLY A 325 5.39 14.06 -5.95
N ALA A 326 6.05 13.57 -7.01
CA ALA A 326 7.48 13.26 -6.98
C ALA A 326 8.39 14.51 -7.01
N GLU A 327 7.91 15.60 -7.62
CA GLU A 327 8.62 16.89 -7.64
C GLU A 327 10.06 16.81 -8.21
N GLY A 328 10.29 15.87 -9.13
CA GLY A 328 11.60 15.58 -9.73
C GLY A 328 12.57 14.82 -8.82
N VAL A 329 12.16 14.44 -7.61
CA VAL A 329 12.99 13.69 -6.66
C VAL A 329 12.85 12.18 -6.92
N ASP A 330 13.95 11.44 -6.79
CA ASP A 330 13.94 9.99 -6.96
C ASP A 330 13.24 9.26 -5.79
N MET A 331 12.79 8.03 -6.05
CA MET A 331 11.97 7.28 -5.09
C MET A 331 12.68 6.99 -3.76
N VAL A 332 14.00 6.81 -3.76
CA VAL A 332 14.76 6.46 -2.53
C VAL A 332 14.81 7.65 -1.57
N VAL A 333 15.05 8.85 -2.09
CA VAL A 333 15.05 10.06 -1.25
C VAL A 333 13.65 10.39 -0.76
N LEU A 334 12.62 10.24 -1.61
CA LEU A 334 11.22 10.43 -1.21
C LEU A 334 10.83 9.47 -0.08
N GLU A 335 11.24 8.21 -0.15
CA GLU A 335 11.02 7.24 0.91
C GLU A 335 11.76 7.61 2.20
N SER A 336 13.02 8.02 2.10
CA SER A 336 13.78 8.55 3.25
C SER A 336 13.11 9.74 3.92
N ARG A 337 12.40 10.59 3.17
CA ARG A 337 11.66 11.73 3.71
C ARG A 337 10.45 11.30 4.53
N LYS A 338 9.77 10.20 4.17
CA LYS A 338 8.70 9.61 4.98
C LYS A 338 9.22 9.13 6.34
N TYR A 339 10.39 8.49 6.36
CA TYR A 339 11.03 8.11 7.62
C TYR A 339 11.47 9.33 8.45
N GLY A 340 11.83 10.44 7.79
CA GLY A 340 12.12 11.71 8.45
C GLY A 340 10.90 12.32 9.12
N MET A 341 9.75 12.25 8.45
CA MET A 341 8.47 12.63 9.03
C MET A 341 8.17 11.76 10.27
N ALA A 342 8.30 10.44 10.14
CA ALA A 342 8.09 9.50 11.23
C ALA A 342 9.02 9.79 12.43
N ARG A 343 10.29 10.11 12.17
CA ARG A 343 11.26 10.49 13.20
C ARG A 343 10.87 11.79 13.92
N GLY A 344 10.46 12.82 13.19
CA GLY A 344 9.97 14.06 13.80
C GLY A 344 8.73 13.82 14.67
N LEU A 345 7.79 12.98 14.21
CA LEU A 345 6.61 12.60 14.98
C LEU A 345 6.96 11.72 16.19
N GLN A 346 8.00 10.88 16.10
CA GLN A 346 8.54 10.12 17.22
C GLN A 346 9.07 11.04 18.32
N GLN A 347 9.72 12.16 17.97
CA GLN A 347 10.15 13.16 18.95
C GLN A 347 8.96 13.84 19.65
N VAL A 348 7.86 14.10 18.93
CA VAL A 348 6.62 14.63 19.52
C VAL A 348 5.98 13.61 20.46
N LEU A 349 5.85 12.35 20.04
CA LEU A 349 5.32 11.27 20.87
C LEU A 349 6.13 11.07 22.15
N ALA A 350 7.46 11.14 22.06
CA ALA A 350 8.35 10.97 23.21
C ALA A 350 8.13 12.02 24.31
N GLN A 351 7.54 13.18 23.97
CA GLN A 351 7.21 14.24 24.95
C GLN A 351 5.89 13.96 25.70
N VAL A 352 5.01 13.12 25.16
CA VAL A 352 3.65 12.91 25.69
C VAL A 352 3.37 11.48 26.15
N GLN A 353 4.21 10.51 25.77
CA GLN A 353 4.06 9.10 26.14
C GLN A 353 4.93 8.70 27.34
N PRO A 354 4.42 7.84 28.25
CA PRO A 354 5.06 7.56 29.53
C PRO A 354 6.34 6.72 29.44
N GLN A 355 6.52 5.94 28.37
CA GLN A 355 7.63 4.97 28.24
C GLN A 355 8.51 5.28 27.02
N GLY A 356 8.45 6.51 26.49
CA GLY A 356 9.04 6.87 25.20
C GLY A 356 8.08 6.59 24.04
N ALA A 357 8.48 7.03 22.84
CA ALA A 357 7.63 6.95 21.66
C ALA A 357 7.45 5.51 21.17
N TYR A 358 6.22 5.01 21.25
CA TYR A 358 5.82 3.76 20.62
C TYR A 358 5.34 4.07 19.19
N LEU A 359 6.28 4.04 18.26
CA LEU A 359 6.04 4.29 16.84
C LEU A 359 6.77 3.24 16.01
N HIS A 360 6.04 2.62 15.08
CA HIS A 360 6.61 1.69 14.12
C HIS A 360 6.15 2.03 12.70
N VAL A 361 6.97 1.63 11.73
CA VAL A 361 6.72 1.90 10.31
C VAL A 361 7.01 0.65 9.52
N ASN A 362 6.23 0.36 8.48
CA ASN A 362 6.68 -0.54 7.42
C ASN A 362 6.61 0.14 6.06
N ASP A 363 7.63 -0.13 5.26
CA ASP A 363 7.53 0.01 3.82
C ASP A 363 6.65 -1.12 3.26
N VAL A 364 5.87 -0.80 2.23
CA VAL A 364 5.08 -1.77 1.47
C VAL A 364 5.70 -2.00 0.09
N ALA A 365 6.72 -2.85 0.04
CA ALA A 365 7.52 -3.10 -1.14
C ALA A 365 6.76 -3.97 -2.14
N GLY A 366 6.46 -3.44 -3.34
CA GLY A 366 5.85 -4.21 -4.44
C GLY A 366 4.31 -4.18 -4.49
N PHE A 367 3.66 -3.30 -3.73
CA PHE A 367 2.19 -3.20 -3.67
C PHE A 367 1.56 -2.46 -4.84
N ILE A 368 2.32 -1.55 -5.47
CA ILE A 368 1.84 -0.73 -6.58
C ILE A 368 1.79 -1.58 -7.85
N GLY A 369 2.96 -1.99 -8.36
CA GLY A 369 3.03 -2.81 -9.57
C GLY A 369 4.36 -2.69 -10.34
N PRO A 370 4.41 -3.26 -11.57
CA PRO A 370 5.58 -3.30 -12.42
C PRO A 370 6.05 -1.93 -12.93
N GLU A 371 5.23 -0.89 -12.81
CA GLU A 371 5.59 0.50 -13.06
C GLU A 371 6.59 1.05 -12.04
N VAL A 372 6.66 0.45 -10.85
CA VAL A 372 7.64 0.77 -9.80
C VAL A 372 8.78 -0.25 -9.81
N PHE A 373 8.41 -1.53 -9.66
CA PHE A 373 9.32 -2.66 -9.55
C PHE A 373 8.88 -3.78 -10.48
N ARG A 374 9.69 -4.09 -11.49
CA ARG A 374 9.41 -5.17 -12.43
C ARG A 374 9.97 -6.51 -11.97
N THR A 375 11.14 -6.53 -11.35
CA THR A 375 11.85 -7.79 -11.05
C THR A 375 12.02 -8.03 -9.55
N LYS A 376 12.23 -9.29 -9.18
CA LYS A 376 12.51 -9.70 -7.80
C LYS A 376 13.79 -9.07 -7.24
N GLU A 377 14.79 -8.81 -8.09
CA GLU A 377 16.04 -8.15 -7.68
C GLU A 377 15.80 -6.68 -7.32
N GLN A 378 14.91 -5.99 -8.04
CA GLN A 378 14.49 -4.63 -7.69
C GLN A 378 13.73 -4.62 -6.36
N LEU A 379 12.88 -5.62 -6.12
CA LEU A 379 12.17 -5.78 -4.85
C LEU A 379 13.13 -5.99 -3.67
N VAL A 380 14.08 -6.92 -3.79
CA VAL A 380 15.14 -7.14 -2.78
C VAL A 380 15.95 -5.87 -2.56
N ARG A 381 16.30 -5.18 -3.64
CA ARG A 381 17.07 -3.94 -3.55
C ARG A 381 16.32 -2.88 -2.75
N CYS A 382 15.05 -2.63 -3.07
CA CYS A 382 14.17 -1.69 -2.36
C CYS A 382 14.15 -1.99 -0.86
N CYS A 383 13.79 -3.23 -0.51
CA CYS A 383 13.69 -3.68 0.89
C CYS A 383 14.98 -3.43 1.69
N LEU A 384 16.15 -3.70 1.10
CA LEU A 384 17.44 -3.50 1.77
C LEU A 384 17.79 -2.02 1.94
N GLU A 385 17.43 -1.18 0.98
CA GLU A 385 17.59 0.28 1.07
C GLU A 385 16.69 0.84 2.18
N ASP A 386 15.44 0.41 2.23
CA ASP A 386 14.43 0.91 3.17
C ASP A 386 14.72 0.51 4.61
N ILE A 387 15.18 -0.74 4.84
CA ILE A 387 15.69 -1.15 6.15
C ILE A 387 16.83 -0.23 6.60
N LEU A 388 17.77 0.11 5.71
CA LEU A 388 18.90 0.97 6.07
C LEU A 388 18.43 2.37 6.41
N MET A 389 17.59 2.96 5.56
CA MET A 389 17.10 4.32 5.76
C MET A 389 16.26 4.43 7.03
N GLY A 390 15.33 3.50 7.26
CA GLY A 390 14.53 3.46 8.48
C GLY A 390 15.40 3.30 9.74
N LYS A 391 16.38 2.38 9.71
CA LYS A 391 17.29 2.16 10.85
C LYS A 391 18.16 3.38 11.16
N LEU A 392 18.72 4.03 10.13
CA LEU A 392 19.54 5.25 10.30
C LEU A 392 18.73 6.46 10.79
N GLN A 393 17.41 6.41 10.70
CA GLN A 393 16.52 7.45 11.25
C GLN A 393 15.93 7.10 12.62
N GLY A 394 16.36 5.99 13.24
CA GLY A 394 15.92 5.61 14.58
C GLY A 394 14.56 4.90 14.62
N ILE A 395 14.03 4.50 13.46
CA ILE A 395 12.70 3.91 13.34
C ILE A 395 12.77 2.40 13.57
N THR A 396 11.76 1.86 14.27
CA THR A 396 11.46 0.43 14.25
C THR A 396 10.81 0.09 12.91
N ILE A 397 11.64 -0.25 11.91
CA ILE A 397 11.22 -0.48 10.52
C ILE A 397 10.94 -1.96 10.24
N GLY A 398 9.72 -2.27 9.78
CA GLY A 398 9.32 -3.55 9.19
C GLY A 398 9.17 -3.45 7.67
N LEU A 399 8.77 -4.55 7.04
CA LEU A 399 8.55 -4.63 5.59
C LEU A 399 7.33 -5.48 5.26
N ASP A 400 6.48 -5.00 4.37
CA ASP A 400 5.57 -5.85 3.61
C ASP A 400 6.28 -6.24 2.31
N ILE A 401 6.84 -7.44 2.27
CA ILE A 401 7.56 -7.97 1.10
C ILE A 401 6.51 -8.59 0.18
N CYS A 402 6.05 -7.82 -0.79
CA CYS A 402 4.88 -8.19 -1.54
C CYS A 402 5.05 -8.11 -3.06
N SER A 403 4.07 -8.70 -3.75
CA SER A 403 3.96 -8.69 -5.20
C SER A 403 2.50 -8.61 -5.58
N THR A 404 2.17 -7.68 -6.47
CA THR A 404 0.88 -7.70 -7.12
C THR A 404 0.85 -8.77 -8.21
N LEU A 405 -0.35 -9.27 -8.51
CA LEU A 405 -0.49 -10.37 -9.45
C LEU A 405 -0.07 -10.02 -10.89
N HIS A 406 0.11 -8.74 -11.23
CA HIS A 406 0.56 -8.27 -12.54
C HIS A 406 2.07 -7.97 -12.62
N MET A 407 2.82 -8.16 -11.52
CA MET A 407 4.28 -8.23 -11.56
C MET A 407 4.77 -9.59 -12.07
N SER A 408 6.01 -9.69 -12.53
CA SER A 408 6.60 -11.00 -12.90
C SER A 408 7.08 -11.82 -11.70
N VAL A 409 7.03 -11.25 -10.49
CA VAL A 409 7.45 -11.89 -9.24
C VAL A 409 6.41 -12.94 -8.81
N SER A 410 6.84 -14.21 -8.80
CA SER A 410 6.01 -15.35 -8.42
C SER A 410 5.98 -15.62 -6.91
N LEU A 411 5.13 -16.58 -6.49
CA LEU A 411 5.11 -17.07 -5.10
C LEU A 411 6.48 -17.61 -4.66
N ASP A 412 7.19 -18.32 -5.55
CA ASP A 412 8.50 -18.88 -5.24
C ASP A 412 9.59 -17.79 -5.28
N ASP A 413 9.44 -16.77 -6.13
CA ASP A 413 10.33 -15.59 -6.11
C ASP A 413 10.15 -14.76 -4.84
N LEU A 414 8.93 -14.65 -4.29
CA LEU A 414 8.71 -13.99 -3.00
C LEU A 414 9.44 -14.72 -1.87
N GLU A 415 9.40 -16.04 -1.85
CA GLU A 415 10.16 -16.83 -0.86
C GLU A 415 11.67 -16.59 -1.00
N TRP A 416 12.17 -16.53 -2.24
CA TRP A 416 13.56 -16.16 -2.52
C TRP A 416 13.89 -14.74 -2.03
N CYS A 417 13.02 -13.75 -2.29
CA CYS A 417 13.18 -12.38 -1.83
C CYS A 417 13.32 -12.32 -0.31
N GLN A 418 12.43 -13.01 0.42
CA GLN A 418 12.48 -13.12 1.87
C GLN A 418 13.88 -13.61 2.30
N ASP A 419 14.38 -14.70 1.72
CA ASP A 419 15.70 -15.25 2.04
C ASP A 419 16.86 -14.27 1.80
N GLN A 420 16.80 -13.45 0.75
CA GLN A 420 17.83 -12.43 0.48
C GLN A 420 17.78 -11.25 1.45
N ILE A 421 16.58 -10.90 1.93
CA ILE A 421 16.36 -9.73 2.79
C ILE A 421 16.62 -10.07 4.26
N MET A 422 16.24 -11.27 4.71
CA MET A 422 16.26 -11.66 6.12
C MET A 422 17.61 -11.48 6.81
N PRO A 423 18.78 -11.67 6.18
CA PRO A 423 20.06 -11.33 6.80
C PRO A 423 20.16 -9.89 7.33
N ALA A 424 19.40 -8.92 6.80
CA ALA A 424 19.37 -7.53 7.28
C ALA A 424 18.58 -7.34 8.60
N ASN A 425 17.84 -8.37 9.05
CA ASN A 425 17.01 -8.40 10.25
C ASN A 425 16.10 -7.15 10.36
N PRO A 426 15.06 -7.04 9.50
CA PRO A 426 13.97 -6.08 9.73
C PRO A 426 13.28 -6.37 11.06
N ALA A 427 12.54 -5.40 11.60
CA ALA A 427 11.87 -5.56 12.89
C ALA A 427 10.69 -6.53 12.81
N TYR A 428 9.93 -6.49 11.71
CA TYR A 428 8.75 -7.32 11.50
C TYR A 428 8.40 -7.46 10.02
N LEU A 429 7.53 -8.44 9.72
CA LEU A 429 6.86 -8.61 8.44
C LEU A 429 5.35 -8.74 8.63
N MET A 430 4.59 -8.68 7.54
CA MET A 430 3.14 -8.90 7.52
C MET A 430 2.84 -10.40 7.62
N ALA A 431 1.62 -10.77 8.01
CA ALA A 431 1.28 -12.17 8.21
C ALA A 431 -0.17 -12.44 7.81
N LEU A 432 -0.32 -13.23 6.75
CA LEU A 432 -1.59 -13.73 6.22
C LEU A 432 -1.73 -15.24 6.37
N PRO A 433 -2.94 -15.80 6.23
CA PRO A 433 -3.14 -17.24 6.21
C PRO A 433 -2.32 -17.99 5.15
N THR A 434 -2.28 -17.51 3.90
CA THR A 434 -1.72 -18.28 2.77
C THR A 434 -0.95 -17.45 1.73
N ARG A 435 -0.29 -16.37 2.15
CA ARG A 435 0.38 -15.37 1.29
C ARG A 435 -0.57 -14.52 0.43
N ASN A 436 -1.75 -15.01 0.08
CA ASN A 436 -2.72 -14.30 -0.75
C ASN A 436 -3.68 -13.46 0.11
N ASP A 437 -3.77 -12.17 -0.19
CA ASP A 437 -4.81 -11.29 0.35
C ASP A 437 -5.92 -11.11 -0.71
N PRO A 438 -7.09 -11.74 -0.53
CA PRO A 438 -8.18 -11.61 -1.48
C PRO A 438 -8.90 -10.25 -1.40
N MET A 439 -8.66 -9.42 -0.38
CA MET A 439 -9.27 -8.09 -0.34
C MET A 439 -8.38 -7.08 -1.06
N LEU A 440 -7.07 -7.09 -0.78
CA LEU A 440 -6.10 -6.18 -1.40
C LEU A 440 -5.57 -6.68 -2.76
N SER A 441 -5.88 -7.93 -3.13
CA SER A 441 -5.48 -8.56 -4.39
C SER A 441 -3.97 -8.52 -4.64
N TYR A 442 -3.21 -8.92 -3.63
CA TYR A 442 -1.75 -8.99 -3.66
C TYR A 442 -1.23 -10.18 -2.84
N LEU A 443 0.06 -10.46 -2.98
CA LEU A 443 0.76 -11.55 -2.34
C LEU A 443 1.78 -11.01 -1.35
N THR A 444 1.84 -11.53 -0.12
CA THR A 444 2.81 -11.18 0.93
C THR A 444 3.24 -12.43 1.72
N THR A 445 3.83 -12.27 2.90
CA THR A 445 4.26 -13.34 3.81
C THR A 445 3.10 -14.03 4.52
N SER A 446 3.16 -15.37 4.61
CA SER A 446 2.19 -16.16 5.37
C SER A 446 2.62 -16.43 6.81
N TYR A 447 1.71 -16.98 7.63
CA TYR A 447 2.05 -17.50 8.96
C TYR A 447 3.20 -18.51 8.90
N GLN A 448 3.18 -19.38 7.90
CA GLN A 448 4.19 -20.41 7.71
C GLN A 448 5.55 -19.83 7.31
N ASP A 449 5.58 -18.73 6.55
CA ASP A 449 6.84 -18.01 6.25
C ASP A 449 7.53 -17.53 7.51
N HIS A 450 6.78 -17.01 8.49
CA HIS A 450 7.35 -16.62 9.78
C HIS A 450 7.99 -17.79 10.51
N VAL A 451 7.35 -18.97 10.50
CA VAL A 451 7.91 -20.20 11.11
C VAL A 451 9.20 -20.62 10.39
N ARG A 452 9.19 -20.64 9.05
CA ARG A 452 10.34 -20.98 8.20
C ARG A 452 11.51 -20.03 8.43
N ILE A 453 11.26 -18.72 8.38
CA ILE A 453 12.26 -17.67 8.53
C ILE A 453 12.88 -17.71 9.92
N ARG A 454 12.06 -17.79 10.99
CA ARG A 454 12.57 -17.85 12.36
C ARG A 454 13.44 -19.08 12.58
N SER A 455 13.02 -20.24 12.06
CA SER A 455 13.81 -21.47 12.09
C SER A 455 15.14 -21.32 11.32
N LYS A 456 15.11 -20.80 10.09
CA LYS A 456 16.27 -20.68 9.21
C LYS A 456 17.31 -19.68 9.70
N PHE A 457 16.88 -18.54 10.22
CA PHE A 457 17.75 -17.43 10.61
C PHE A 457 17.97 -17.31 12.13
N GLY A 458 17.34 -18.17 12.93
CA GLY A 458 17.47 -18.17 14.38
C GLY A 458 16.78 -16.98 15.06
N TYR A 459 15.71 -16.44 14.44
CA TYR A 459 14.96 -15.32 14.98
C TYR A 459 13.91 -15.74 16.00
N LYS A 460 13.59 -14.81 16.89
CA LYS A 460 12.64 -15.01 17.99
C LYS A 460 11.41 -14.12 17.86
N VAL A 461 10.31 -14.58 18.44
CA VAL A 461 9.12 -13.79 18.77
C VAL A 461 9.43 -12.93 20.00
N ASN A 462 8.76 -11.80 20.16
CA ASN A 462 8.80 -11.05 21.42
C ASN A 462 8.44 -11.95 22.62
N ASP A 463 9.23 -11.89 23.69
CA ASP A 463 9.24 -12.91 24.74
C ASP A 463 7.88 -13.04 25.46
N THR A 464 7.20 -11.92 25.74
CA THR A 464 5.88 -11.92 26.40
C THR A 464 4.80 -12.61 25.56
N MET A 465 4.86 -12.46 24.23
CA MET A 465 3.93 -13.15 23.34
C MET A 465 4.28 -14.63 23.19
N TRP A 466 5.57 -14.98 23.26
CA TRP A 466 5.99 -16.39 23.30
C TRP A 466 5.45 -17.12 24.53
N ASP A 467 5.44 -16.45 25.70
CA ASP A 467 4.84 -17.00 26.92
C ASP A 467 3.32 -17.15 26.81
N PHE A 468 2.64 -16.26 26.08
CA PHE A 468 1.23 -16.46 25.74
C PHE A 468 1.02 -17.74 24.91
N PHE A 469 1.83 -17.97 23.87
CA PHE A 469 1.72 -19.19 23.06
C PHE A 469 1.96 -20.47 23.87
N LYS A 470 2.80 -20.41 24.92
CA LYS A 470 2.93 -21.49 25.90
C LYS A 470 1.68 -21.65 26.77
N ARG A 471 1.11 -20.54 27.25
CA ARG A 471 -0.11 -20.53 28.08
C ARG A 471 -1.30 -21.17 27.37
N ILE A 472 -1.46 -20.94 26.07
CA ILE A 472 -2.51 -21.57 25.25
C ILE A 472 -2.10 -22.94 24.68
N GLN A 473 -0.95 -23.48 25.08
CA GLN A 473 -0.46 -24.81 24.71
C GLN A 473 -0.23 -25.03 23.20
N VAL A 474 0.01 -23.97 22.45
CA VAL A 474 0.50 -24.06 21.06
C VAL A 474 2.00 -24.38 21.03
N ILE A 475 2.72 -23.82 22.01
CA ILE A 475 4.13 -24.08 22.28
C ILE A 475 4.26 -24.77 23.65
N ASP A 476 5.21 -25.69 23.80
CA ASP A 476 5.47 -26.36 25.07
C ASP A 476 6.41 -25.56 25.99
N LYS A 477 6.65 -26.07 27.21
CA LYS A 477 7.58 -25.47 28.17
C LYS A 477 9.04 -25.37 27.68
N ASN A 478 9.43 -26.18 26.69
CA ASN A 478 10.76 -26.21 26.10
C ASN A 478 10.88 -25.34 24.84
N GLY A 479 9.82 -24.63 24.45
CA GLY A 479 9.79 -23.80 23.25
C GLY A 479 9.59 -24.59 21.95
N LYS A 480 9.01 -25.80 22.02
CA LYS A 480 8.71 -26.64 20.86
C LYS A 480 7.22 -26.60 20.51
N PRO A 481 6.85 -26.68 19.22
CA PRO A 481 5.47 -26.91 18.79
C PRO A 481 4.82 -28.11 19.49
N THR A 482 3.58 -27.98 19.94
CA THR A 482 2.80 -29.11 20.50
C THR A 482 1.95 -29.79 19.41
N LYS A 483 1.13 -30.78 19.80
CA LYS A 483 0.10 -31.36 18.93
C LYS A 483 -0.99 -30.36 18.48
N HIS A 484 -1.06 -29.18 19.10
CA HIS A 484 -2.02 -28.12 18.78
C HIS A 484 -1.43 -27.03 17.86
N PHE A 485 -0.16 -27.18 17.47
CA PHE A 485 0.45 -26.24 16.53
C PHE A 485 -0.24 -26.32 15.16
N GLY A 486 -0.64 -25.17 14.63
CA GLY A 486 -1.44 -25.06 13.40
C GLY A 486 -2.92 -25.43 13.57
N ASP A 487 -3.43 -25.64 14.79
CA ASP A 487 -4.84 -25.93 15.07
C ASP A 487 -5.61 -24.66 15.52
N PRO A 488 -6.28 -23.93 14.61
CA PRO A 488 -7.10 -22.78 14.99
C PRO A 488 -8.30 -23.14 15.89
N ILE A 489 -8.82 -24.37 15.80
CA ILE A 489 -9.99 -24.80 16.58
C ILE A 489 -9.59 -24.99 18.04
N TRP A 490 -8.37 -25.46 18.31
CA TRP A 490 -7.81 -25.47 19.65
C TRP A 490 -7.70 -24.06 20.25
N VAL A 491 -7.23 -23.09 19.48
CA VAL A 491 -7.12 -21.69 19.95
C VAL A 491 -8.51 -21.09 20.18
N TYR A 492 -9.50 -21.42 19.36
CA TYR A 492 -10.91 -21.06 19.62
C TYR A 492 -11.42 -21.65 20.93
N TYR A 493 -11.12 -22.92 21.22
CA TYR A 493 -11.44 -23.51 22.51
C TYR A 493 -10.78 -22.76 23.68
N GLN A 494 -9.49 -22.38 23.56
CA GLN A 494 -8.81 -21.58 24.58
C GLN A 494 -9.44 -20.19 24.74
N TYR A 495 -9.90 -19.57 23.64
CA TYR A 495 -10.62 -18.30 23.65
C TYR A 495 -11.95 -18.42 24.43
N CYS A 496 -12.80 -19.40 24.10
CA CYS A 496 -14.06 -19.63 24.83
C CYS A 496 -13.82 -19.96 26.31
N LYS A 497 -12.82 -20.80 26.60
CA LYS A 497 -12.43 -21.10 27.99
C LYS A 497 -12.02 -19.84 28.75
N ALA A 498 -11.27 -18.94 28.11
CA ALA A 498 -10.87 -17.67 28.70
C ALA A 498 -12.04 -16.70 28.90
N LYS A 499 -13.10 -16.79 28.08
CA LYS A 499 -14.41 -16.11 28.29
C LYS A 499 -15.21 -16.67 29.47
N GLY A 500 -14.81 -17.80 30.06
CA GLY A 500 -15.58 -18.47 31.10
C GLY A 500 -16.67 -19.39 30.58
N ASP A 501 -16.58 -19.83 29.32
CA ASP A 501 -17.51 -20.82 28.75
C ASP A 501 -17.43 -22.15 29.53
N THR A 502 -18.60 -22.64 29.98
CA THR A 502 -18.73 -23.83 30.81
C THR A 502 -19.09 -25.10 30.02
N ARG A 503 -19.30 -24.99 28.70
CA ARG A 503 -19.58 -26.14 27.84
C ARG A 503 -18.39 -27.09 27.82
N SER A 504 -18.63 -28.35 27.46
CA SER A 504 -17.56 -29.32 27.33
C SER A 504 -16.59 -28.94 26.21
N GLN A 505 -15.33 -29.36 26.32
CA GLN A 505 -14.33 -29.13 25.27
C GLN A 505 -14.83 -29.65 23.90
N GLN A 506 -15.52 -30.79 23.87
CA GLN A 506 -16.02 -31.38 22.64
C GLN A 506 -17.06 -30.48 21.96
N GLU A 507 -17.99 -29.89 22.72
CA GLU A 507 -19.00 -28.97 22.18
C GLU A 507 -18.37 -27.70 21.61
N ILE A 508 -17.43 -27.09 22.34
CA ILE A 508 -16.75 -25.87 21.90
C ILE A 508 -15.89 -26.14 20.66
N MET A 509 -15.16 -27.25 20.63
CA MET A 509 -14.37 -27.64 19.46
C MET A 509 -15.25 -27.94 18.24
N ALA A 510 -16.43 -28.55 18.44
CA ALA A 510 -17.40 -28.77 17.37
C ALA A 510 -17.93 -27.45 16.79
N GLU A 511 -18.26 -26.48 17.64
CA GLU A 511 -18.64 -25.13 17.21
C GLU A 511 -17.50 -24.43 16.46
N GLY A 512 -16.28 -24.45 17.02
CA GLY A 512 -15.09 -23.86 16.37
C GLY A 512 -14.84 -24.48 14.99
N LYS A 513 -15.05 -25.80 14.86
CA LYS A 513 -14.99 -26.48 13.56
C LYS A 513 -16.09 -26.00 12.61
N GLN A 514 -17.33 -25.85 13.06
CA GLN A 514 -18.41 -25.33 12.23
C GLN A 514 -18.11 -23.92 11.71
N LYS A 515 -17.58 -23.03 12.56
CA LYS A 515 -17.17 -21.68 12.16
C LYS A 515 -16.04 -21.71 11.14
N PHE A 516 -15.00 -22.50 11.38
CA PHE A 516 -13.89 -22.69 10.44
C PHE A 516 -14.39 -23.21 9.09
N ASP A 517 -15.20 -24.27 9.10
CA ASP A 517 -15.74 -24.89 7.89
C ASP A 517 -16.67 -23.91 7.14
N ALA A 518 -17.45 -23.09 7.83
CA ALA A 518 -18.31 -22.10 7.21
C ALA A 518 -17.51 -21.05 6.42
N ILE A 519 -16.44 -20.51 7.02
CA ILE A 519 -15.54 -19.55 6.35
C ILE A 519 -14.85 -20.23 5.16
N HIS A 520 -14.26 -21.42 5.38
CA HIS A 520 -13.51 -22.14 4.35
C HIS A 520 -14.39 -22.55 3.15
N ASN A 521 -15.58 -23.10 3.41
CA ASN A 521 -16.52 -23.49 2.37
C ASN A 521 -17.07 -22.29 1.60
N THR A 522 -17.26 -21.16 2.28
CA THR A 522 -17.67 -19.92 1.63
C THR A 522 -16.55 -19.43 0.72
N TRP A 523 -15.30 -19.35 1.20
CA TRP A 523 -14.15 -19.01 0.36
C TRP A 523 -14.06 -19.89 -0.90
N LEU A 524 -14.19 -21.22 -0.76
CA LEU A 524 -14.16 -22.14 -1.91
C LEU A 524 -15.27 -21.90 -2.94
N LYS A 525 -16.46 -21.47 -2.49
CA LYS A 525 -17.64 -21.27 -3.35
C LYS A 525 -17.68 -19.90 -4.01
N THR A 526 -17.31 -18.86 -3.28
CA THR A 526 -17.59 -17.47 -3.65
C THR A 526 -16.37 -16.55 -3.62
N GLY A 527 -15.24 -16.96 -3.04
CA GLY A 527 -14.05 -16.11 -2.91
C GLY A 527 -14.22 -14.85 -2.04
N ASN A 528 -15.38 -14.65 -1.39
CA ASN A 528 -15.68 -13.48 -0.54
C ASN A 528 -15.31 -13.69 0.94
N LYS A 529 -14.49 -14.71 1.19
CA LYS A 529 -13.86 -15.04 2.47
C LYS A 529 -12.39 -15.36 2.23
N VAL A 530 -11.61 -15.47 3.29
CA VAL A 530 -10.19 -15.79 3.20
C VAL A 530 -9.92 -17.30 3.23
N PRO A 531 -8.82 -17.74 2.61
CA PRO A 531 -8.29 -19.09 2.77
C PRO A 531 -7.70 -19.30 4.18
N LEU A 532 -8.51 -19.61 5.19
CA LEU A 532 -7.99 -19.88 6.54
C LEU A 532 -6.99 -21.04 6.55
N ALA A 533 -5.86 -20.85 7.22
CA ALA A 533 -4.83 -21.87 7.37
C ALA A 533 -5.10 -22.77 8.57
N SER A 534 -4.95 -24.08 8.38
CA SER A 534 -4.95 -25.08 9.45
C SER A 534 -4.04 -26.26 9.08
N GLY A 535 -3.41 -26.86 10.09
CA GLY A 535 -2.41 -27.90 9.92
C GLY A 535 -1.19 -27.46 9.12
N TYR A 536 -0.38 -28.41 8.69
CA TYR A 536 0.82 -28.14 7.92
C TYR A 536 1.17 -29.34 7.04
N GLY A 537 2.10 -29.14 6.11
CA GLY A 537 2.61 -30.18 5.23
C GLY A 537 3.66 -31.08 5.88
N LYS A 538 4.74 -31.37 5.17
CA LYS A 538 5.81 -32.26 5.66
C LYS A 538 6.56 -31.61 6.82
N ASN A 539 6.84 -30.32 6.70
CA ASN A 539 7.40 -29.50 7.75
C ASN A 539 6.31 -28.65 8.40
N ILE A 540 6.52 -28.23 9.64
CA ILE A 540 5.59 -27.35 10.39
C ILE A 540 5.40 -25.96 9.76
N TRP A 541 6.28 -25.59 8.82
CA TRP A 541 6.22 -24.36 8.03
C TRP A 541 5.78 -24.62 6.57
N ASP A 542 5.35 -25.83 6.23
CA ASP A 542 4.72 -26.07 4.94
C ASP A 542 3.24 -25.77 5.10
N LEU A 543 2.65 -25.02 4.17
CA LEU A 543 1.21 -24.86 4.10
C LEU A 543 0.53 -26.24 3.90
N ASN A 544 -0.69 -26.41 4.40
CA ASN A 544 -1.46 -27.62 4.15
C ASN A 544 -1.47 -27.94 2.63
N PRO A 545 -1.13 -29.17 2.18
CA PRO A 545 -0.94 -29.46 0.77
C PRO A 545 -2.17 -29.19 -0.12
N GLN A 546 -3.38 -29.40 0.40
CA GLN A 546 -4.61 -29.12 -0.36
C GLN A 546 -4.83 -27.62 -0.51
N LEU A 547 -4.56 -26.87 0.57
CA LEU A 547 -4.65 -25.42 0.58
C LEU A 547 -3.58 -24.78 -0.33
N ASP A 548 -2.33 -25.23 -0.25
CA ASP A 548 -1.24 -24.77 -1.13
C ASP A 548 -1.56 -25.00 -2.61
N LYS A 549 -2.03 -26.21 -2.95
CA LYS A 549 -2.47 -26.53 -4.31
C LYS A 549 -3.54 -25.55 -4.78
N LYS A 550 -4.56 -25.27 -3.96
CA LYS A 550 -5.64 -24.35 -4.32
C LYS A 550 -5.17 -22.91 -4.50
N ILE A 551 -4.26 -22.44 -3.66
CA ILE A 551 -3.67 -21.10 -3.79
C ILE A 551 -2.84 -20.98 -5.08
N ARG A 552 -2.06 -22.00 -5.41
CA ARG A 552 -1.29 -22.05 -6.68
C ARG A 552 -2.21 -22.10 -7.91
N GLU A 553 -3.34 -22.79 -7.83
CA GLU A 553 -4.38 -22.77 -8.88
C GLU A 553 -4.97 -21.36 -9.07
N LEU A 554 -5.37 -20.69 -7.99
CA LEU A 554 -5.90 -19.31 -8.03
C LEU A 554 -4.87 -18.32 -8.58
N TYR A 555 -3.61 -18.45 -8.16
CA TYR A 555 -2.52 -17.64 -8.69
C TYR A 555 -2.33 -17.85 -10.20
N ALA A 556 -2.34 -19.11 -10.67
CA ALA A 556 -2.18 -19.43 -12.08
C ALA A 556 -3.35 -18.89 -12.94
N ASP A 557 -4.58 -18.95 -12.43
CA ASP A 557 -5.73 -18.36 -13.12
C ASP A 557 -5.67 -16.82 -13.15
N ALA A 558 -5.30 -16.19 -12.03
CA ALA A 558 -5.11 -14.75 -11.98
C ALA A 558 -4.07 -14.26 -13.00
N LYS A 559 -2.95 -14.99 -13.15
CA LYS A 559 -1.96 -14.69 -14.19
C LYS A 559 -2.57 -14.76 -15.60
N LYS A 560 -3.43 -15.73 -15.89
CA LYS A 560 -4.13 -15.80 -17.18
C LYS A 560 -5.12 -14.65 -17.37
N ALA A 561 -5.83 -14.25 -16.32
CA ALA A 561 -6.82 -13.18 -16.37
C ALA A 561 -6.20 -11.81 -16.67
N ILE A 562 -5.01 -11.52 -16.15
CA ILE A 562 -4.30 -10.24 -16.36
C ILE A 562 -3.99 -9.99 -17.83
N TRP A 563 -3.62 -11.04 -18.55
CA TRP A 563 -3.26 -10.97 -19.97
C TRP A 563 -4.46 -11.12 -20.91
N ALA A 564 -5.68 -11.26 -20.38
CA ALA A 564 -6.88 -11.31 -21.21
C ALA A 564 -7.25 -9.92 -21.73
N GLU A 565 -7.72 -9.87 -22.97
CA GLU A 565 -8.26 -8.68 -23.64
C GLU A 565 -9.71 -8.91 -24.05
N PHE A 566 -10.42 -7.85 -24.44
CA PHE A 566 -11.76 -8.00 -25.00
C PHE A 566 -11.74 -8.81 -26.30
N THR A 567 -12.63 -9.79 -26.41
CA THR A 567 -12.81 -10.52 -27.66
C THR A 567 -13.69 -9.74 -28.65
N PRO A 568 -13.53 -9.94 -29.97
CA PRO A 568 -14.40 -9.33 -30.97
C PRO A 568 -15.89 -9.67 -30.77
N GLU A 569 -16.20 -10.87 -30.25
CA GLU A 569 -17.57 -11.31 -29.96
C GLU A 569 -18.18 -10.48 -28.82
N PHE A 570 -17.42 -10.26 -27.75
CA PHE A 570 -17.88 -9.42 -26.64
C PHE A 570 -18.13 -7.98 -27.11
N LEU A 571 -17.20 -7.39 -27.86
CA LEU A 571 -17.33 -6.03 -28.37
C LEU A 571 -18.60 -5.84 -29.23
N LYS A 572 -18.97 -6.86 -30.01
CA LYS A 572 -20.23 -6.87 -30.79
C LYS A 572 -21.48 -7.09 -29.93
N SER A 573 -21.34 -7.73 -28.77
CA SER A 573 -22.45 -8.01 -27.86
C SER A 573 -22.91 -6.79 -27.05
N VAL A 574 -22.05 -5.77 -26.89
CA VAL A 574 -22.41 -4.54 -26.17
C VAL A 574 -23.34 -3.70 -27.06
N PRO A 575 -24.59 -3.44 -26.64
CA PRO A 575 -25.57 -2.72 -27.46
C PRO A 575 -25.15 -1.26 -27.67
N ASP A 576 -25.42 -0.74 -28.87
CA ASP A 576 -25.19 0.67 -29.25
C ASP A 576 -23.78 1.19 -28.85
N SER A 577 -22.74 0.38 -29.03
CA SER A 577 -21.41 0.69 -28.49
C SER A 577 -20.63 1.75 -29.28
N VAL A 578 -19.90 2.60 -28.55
CA VAL A 578 -18.88 3.52 -29.09
C VAL A 578 -17.52 3.03 -28.62
N GLN A 579 -16.74 2.46 -29.53
CA GLN A 579 -15.42 1.91 -29.21
C GLN A 579 -14.36 3.01 -29.22
N LEU A 580 -13.57 3.06 -28.15
CA LEU A 580 -12.48 3.99 -27.94
C LEU A 580 -11.19 3.22 -27.61
N GLY A 581 -10.06 3.86 -27.89
CA GLY A 581 -8.74 3.39 -27.50
C GLY A 581 -7.98 4.43 -26.70
N THR A 582 -7.06 3.94 -25.88
CA THR A 582 -6.15 4.77 -25.08
C THR A 582 -4.84 5.01 -25.83
N LEU A 583 -3.84 5.58 -25.15
CA LEU A 583 -2.47 5.66 -25.65
C LEU A 583 -1.71 4.33 -25.50
N SER A 584 -2.29 3.33 -24.81
CA SER A 584 -1.69 2.01 -24.68
C SER A 584 -1.60 1.32 -26.04
N LYS A 585 -0.41 0.81 -26.38
CA LYS A 585 -0.14 0.16 -27.67
C LYS A 585 -0.61 -1.28 -27.73
N ASP A 586 -0.48 -1.98 -26.62
CA ASP A 586 -0.78 -3.39 -26.42
C ASP A 586 -0.99 -3.67 -24.93
N ARG A 587 -1.29 -4.93 -24.59
CA ARG A 587 -1.56 -5.35 -23.21
C ARG A 587 -0.34 -5.22 -22.29
N GLU A 588 0.87 -5.47 -22.79
CA GLU A 588 2.10 -5.32 -21.99
C GLU A 588 2.32 -3.85 -21.63
N ASN A 589 2.21 -2.96 -22.63
CA ASN A 589 2.30 -1.52 -22.43
C ASN A 589 1.23 -1.03 -21.44
N TYR A 590 -0.01 -1.49 -21.55
CA TYR A 590 -1.07 -1.15 -20.59
C TYR A 590 -0.77 -1.58 -19.14
N ILE A 591 -0.14 -2.75 -18.96
CA ILE A 591 0.19 -3.29 -17.63
C ILE A 591 1.35 -2.52 -17.00
N VAL A 592 2.40 -2.20 -17.78
CA VAL A 592 3.65 -1.62 -17.24
C VAL A 592 3.71 -0.09 -17.32
N HIS A 593 2.82 0.54 -18.10
CA HIS A 593 2.71 1.99 -18.28
C HIS A 593 1.27 2.47 -18.03
N PRO A 594 0.82 2.52 -16.75
CA PRO A 594 -0.56 2.87 -16.42
C PRO A 594 -1.01 4.21 -17.02
N GLU A 595 -0.12 5.19 -17.14
CA GLU A 595 -0.37 6.52 -17.71
C GLU A 595 -0.88 6.47 -19.15
N THR A 596 -0.48 5.44 -19.91
CA THR A 596 -0.94 5.24 -21.29
C THR A 596 -2.41 4.83 -21.35
N GLY A 597 -2.87 4.07 -20.35
CA GLY A 597 -4.25 3.61 -20.22
C GLY A 597 -5.16 4.64 -19.55
N GLU A 598 -4.60 5.67 -18.92
CA GLU A 598 -5.36 6.79 -18.34
C GLU A 598 -5.80 7.83 -19.38
N GLN A 599 -5.15 7.86 -20.54
CA GLN A 599 -5.34 8.88 -21.56
C GLN A 599 -5.95 8.30 -22.85
N LEU A 600 -6.99 8.95 -23.37
CA LEU A 600 -7.59 8.62 -24.65
C LEU A 600 -6.71 9.09 -25.81
N ASN A 601 -6.64 8.31 -26.88
CA ASN A 601 -5.97 8.76 -28.10
C ASN A 601 -6.79 9.85 -28.85
N LYS A 602 -6.12 10.60 -29.74
CA LYS A 602 -6.72 11.73 -30.46
C LYS A 602 -7.99 11.35 -31.23
N GLN A 603 -8.02 10.15 -31.83
CA GLN A 603 -9.19 9.66 -32.56
C GLN A 603 -10.38 9.45 -31.63
N SER A 604 -10.15 8.87 -30.45
CA SER A 604 -11.18 8.63 -29.44
C SER A 604 -11.76 9.93 -28.89
N VAL A 605 -10.92 10.94 -28.67
CA VAL A 605 -11.38 12.29 -28.29
C VAL A 605 -12.28 12.89 -29.36
N ALA A 606 -11.89 12.80 -30.64
CA ALA A 606 -12.73 13.30 -31.75
C ALA A 606 -14.06 12.54 -31.87
N THR A 607 -14.07 11.22 -31.62
CA THR A 607 -15.29 10.41 -31.57
C THR A 607 -16.22 10.86 -30.45
N LEU A 608 -15.69 11.13 -29.26
CA LEU A 608 -16.48 11.64 -28.13
C LEU A 608 -17.06 13.03 -28.40
N GLN A 609 -16.30 13.92 -29.04
CA GLN A 609 -16.80 15.25 -29.45
C GLN A 609 -18.00 15.11 -30.41
N LYS A 610 -17.89 14.23 -31.41
CA LYS A 610 -19.02 13.93 -32.32
C LYS A 610 -20.24 13.36 -31.58
N LEU A 611 -20.02 12.49 -30.58
CA LEU A 611 -21.10 11.97 -29.75
C LEU A 611 -21.79 13.10 -28.96
N ARG A 612 -21.03 13.92 -28.25
CA ARG A 612 -21.54 15.08 -27.53
C ARG A 612 -22.36 16.00 -28.45
N ASP A 613 -21.82 16.32 -29.62
CA ASP A 613 -22.46 17.25 -30.56
C ASP A 613 -23.75 16.66 -31.13
N SER A 614 -23.87 15.33 -31.21
CA SER A 614 -25.10 14.63 -31.64
C SER A 614 -26.28 14.79 -30.67
N TRP A 615 -26.03 15.23 -29.42
CA TRP A 615 -27.08 15.48 -28.45
C TRP A 615 -27.87 16.76 -28.74
N GLN A 616 -27.39 17.65 -29.61
CA GLN A 616 -28.09 18.88 -30.00
C GLN A 616 -28.60 19.72 -28.79
N GLY A 617 -27.80 19.77 -27.72
CA GLY A 617 -28.14 20.47 -26.47
C GLY A 617 -28.96 19.65 -25.47
N GLN A 618 -29.45 18.46 -25.82
CA GLN A 618 -30.12 17.53 -24.91
C GLN A 618 -29.12 16.62 -24.18
N THR A 619 -28.24 17.21 -23.38
CA THR A 619 -27.21 16.47 -22.66
C THR A 619 -27.83 15.50 -21.64
N PRO A 620 -27.53 14.18 -21.71
CA PRO A 620 -28.03 13.19 -20.75
C PRO A 620 -27.49 13.47 -19.35
N ASP A 621 -28.21 13.01 -18.32
CA ASP A 621 -27.75 13.13 -16.93
C ASP A 621 -26.64 12.14 -16.61
N VAL A 622 -26.62 10.97 -17.28
CA VAL A 622 -25.66 9.87 -17.04
C VAL A 622 -25.07 9.32 -18.35
N GLN A 623 -23.76 9.10 -18.39
CA GLN A 623 -23.07 8.33 -19.43
C GLN A 623 -22.48 7.04 -18.84
N ILE A 624 -22.71 5.91 -19.51
CA ILE A 624 -22.15 4.60 -19.15
C ILE A 624 -20.86 4.35 -19.93
N VAL A 625 -19.81 3.95 -19.23
CA VAL A 625 -18.49 3.61 -19.76
C VAL A 625 -18.11 2.21 -19.28
N VAL A 626 -17.53 1.40 -20.16
CA VAL A 626 -17.05 0.04 -19.88
C VAL A 626 -15.59 -0.05 -20.30
N SER A 627 -14.72 -0.49 -19.40
CA SER A 627 -13.31 -0.79 -19.70
C SER A 627 -12.94 -2.18 -19.24
N ASP A 628 -12.01 -2.81 -19.94
CA ASP A 628 -11.45 -4.12 -19.59
C ASP A 628 -10.75 -4.11 -18.23
N GLY A 629 -10.05 -3.02 -17.91
CA GLY A 629 -9.29 -2.91 -16.68
C GLY A 629 -8.20 -3.98 -16.60
N LEU A 630 -7.94 -4.49 -15.40
CA LEU A 630 -6.95 -5.55 -15.16
C LEU A 630 -7.54 -6.96 -15.31
N ASN A 631 -8.85 -7.11 -15.52
CA ASN A 631 -9.50 -8.40 -15.73
C ASN A 631 -10.63 -8.30 -16.77
N ALA A 632 -10.26 -8.45 -18.04
CA ALA A 632 -11.25 -8.46 -19.13
C ALA A 632 -12.27 -9.62 -19.00
N LYS A 633 -11.86 -10.78 -18.45
CA LYS A 633 -12.76 -11.93 -18.27
C LYS A 633 -13.95 -11.60 -17.37
N SER A 634 -13.71 -10.82 -16.30
CA SER A 634 -14.76 -10.33 -15.43
C SER A 634 -15.82 -9.53 -16.18
N ILE A 635 -15.38 -8.62 -17.07
CA ILE A 635 -16.28 -7.76 -17.83
C ILE A 635 -17.03 -8.53 -18.92
N MET A 636 -16.37 -9.51 -19.54
CA MET A 636 -16.95 -10.36 -20.58
C MET A 636 -17.85 -11.47 -20.05
N ALA A 637 -17.89 -11.70 -18.74
CA ALA A 637 -18.74 -12.73 -18.15
C ALA A 637 -20.22 -12.43 -18.44
N PRO A 638 -21.01 -13.40 -18.96
CA PRO A 638 -22.42 -13.18 -19.33
C PRO A 638 -23.28 -12.63 -18.20
N GLU A 639 -22.95 -13.00 -16.96
CA GLU A 639 -23.70 -12.63 -15.77
C GLU A 639 -23.33 -11.25 -15.20
N HIS A 640 -22.34 -10.55 -15.78
CA HIS A 640 -21.76 -9.34 -15.20
C HIS A 640 -22.24 -8.07 -15.90
N THR A 641 -21.48 -7.58 -16.89
CA THR A 641 -21.64 -6.22 -17.45
C THR A 641 -23.01 -5.97 -18.08
N LEU A 642 -23.53 -6.92 -18.88
CA LEU A 642 -24.82 -6.73 -19.55
C LEU A 642 -25.99 -6.73 -18.56
N PRO A 643 -26.12 -7.72 -17.64
CA PRO A 643 -27.12 -7.64 -16.56
C PRO A 643 -27.02 -6.36 -15.73
N TYR A 644 -25.80 -5.90 -15.42
CA TYR A 644 -25.58 -4.65 -14.71
C TYR A 644 -26.15 -3.45 -15.47
N ILE A 645 -25.81 -3.28 -16.75
CA ILE A 645 -26.26 -2.16 -17.59
C ILE A 645 -27.79 -2.17 -17.72
N THR A 646 -28.40 -3.34 -17.92
CA THR A 646 -29.85 -3.48 -18.00
C THR A 646 -30.54 -3.05 -16.71
N ALA A 647 -30.06 -3.52 -15.56
CA ALA A 647 -30.59 -3.12 -14.26
C ALA A 647 -30.38 -1.62 -14.00
N LEU A 648 -29.19 -1.09 -14.30
CA LEU A 648 -28.84 0.32 -14.10
C LEU A 648 -29.76 1.24 -14.91
N ARG A 649 -30.02 0.93 -16.18
CA ARG A 649 -30.93 1.73 -17.01
C ARG A 649 -32.36 1.75 -16.46
N LYS A 650 -32.85 0.62 -15.96
CA LYS A 650 -34.17 0.54 -15.31
C LYS A 650 -34.23 1.40 -14.06
N GLU A 651 -33.23 1.32 -13.20
CA GLU A 651 -33.16 2.09 -11.95
C GLU A 651 -32.98 3.61 -12.21
N LEU A 652 -32.20 3.99 -13.24
CA LEU A 652 -32.07 5.38 -13.67
C LEU A 652 -33.38 5.96 -14.18
N GLN A 653 -34.12 5.18 -15.00
CA GLN A 653 -35.44 5.58 -15.48
C GLN A 653 -36.43 5.75 -14.31
N ALA A 654 -36.45 4.81 -13.36
CA ALA A 654 -37.27 4.91 -12.16
C ALA A 654 -36.88 6.12 -11.28
N ALA A 655 -35.63 6.55 -11.34
CA ALA A 655 -35.12 7.74 -10.68
C ALA A 655 -35.38 9.05 -11.43
N GLY A 656 -35.95 9.01 -12.64
CA GLY A 656 -36.15 10.19 -13.48
C GLY A 656 -34.86 10.75 -14.09
N LEU A 657 -33.79 9.97 -14.13
CA LEU A 657 -32.50 10.35 -14.71
C LEU A 657 -32.37 9.82 -16.14
N THR A 658 -31.93 10.67 -17.06
CA THR A 658 -31.69 10.28 -18.46
C THR A 658 -30.29 9.70 -18.63
N ALA A 659 -30.16 8.64 -19.44
CA ALA A 659 -28.88 8.06 -19.81
C ALA A 659 -28.77 7.95 -21.34
N ASP A 660 -27.59 8.23 -21.90
CA ASP A 660 -27.37 8.04 -23.34
C ASP A 660 -27.64 6.60 -23.76
N LYS A 661 -28.18 6.37 -24.96
CA LYS A 661 -28.41 5.01 -25.47
C LYS A 661 -27.10 4.29 -25.73
N LYS A 662 -26.07 5.02 -26.16
CA LYS A 662 -24.77 4.45 -26.50
C LYS A 662 -23.95 4.16 -25.26
N ASN A 663 -23.33 2.98 -25.25
CA ASN A 663 -22.39 2.58 -24.21
C ASN A 663 -20.98 2.82 -24.73
N ILE A 664 -20.15 3.53 -23.96
CA ILE A 664 -18.74 3.73 -24.35
C ILE A 664 -17.96 2.51 -23.92
N VAL A 665 -17.18 1.93 -24.83
CA VAL A 665 -16.31 0.78 -24.56
C VAL A 665 -14.87 1.19 -24.83
N ILE A 666 -14.01 1.14 -23.81
CA ILE A 666 -12.61 1.51 -23.90
C ILE A 666 -11.77 0.23 -23.77
N SER A 667 -10.99 -0.08 -24.80
CA SER A 667 -9.95 -1.10 -24.68
C SER A 667 -8.71 -0.51 -24.00
N SER A 668 -8.10 -1.24 -23.08
CA SER A 668 -6.95 -0.80 -22.28
C SER A 668 -7.23 0.48 -21.50
N GLY A 669 -8.41 0.56 -20.87
CA GLY A 669 -8.86 1.70 -20.08
C GLY A 669 -8.45 1.59 -18.61
N ARG A 670 -7.86 2.66 -18.05
CA ARG A 670 -7.75 2.87 -16.59
C ARG A 670 -8.89 3.75 -16.11
N VAL A 671 -9.11 3.82 -14.79
CA VAL A 671 -10.20 4.59 -14.17
C VAL A 671 -10.27 6.03 -14.70
N ARG A 672 -9.12 6.72 -14.78
CA ARG A 672 -9.02 8.11 -15.27
C ARG A 672 -9.41 8.30 -16.73
N ALA A 673 -9.35 7.26 -17.57
CA ALA A 673 -9.89 7.34 -18.92
C ALA A 673 -11.42 7.61 -18.91
N GLY A 674 -12.13 7.10 -17.90
CA GLY A 674 -13.54 7.42 -17.68
C GLY A 674 -13.77 8.88 -17.26
N TYR A 675 -12.84 9.49 -16.52
CA TYR A 675 -12.91 10.91 -16.17
C TYR A 675 -12.69 11.77 -17.42
N MET A 676 -11.70 11.41 -18.23
CA MET A 676 -11.45 12.07 -19.51
C MET A 676 -12.65 11.96 -20.46
N VAL A 677 -13.39 10.85 -20.44
CA VAL A 677 -14.68 10.76 -21.15
C VAL A 677 -15.63 11.86 -20.68
N GLY A 678 -15.82 12.03 -19.37
CA GLY A 678 -16.67 13.07 -18.79
C GLY A 678 -16.18 14.49 -19.12
N ASP A 679 -14.88 14.74 -19.04
CA ASP A 679 -14.27 16.02 -19.41
C ASP A 679 -14.55 16.41 -20.86
N VAL A 680 -14.59 15.43 -21.77
CA VAL A 680 -14.89 15.71 -23.19
C VAL A 680 -16.38 15.89 -23.42
N LEU A 681 -17.23 15.03 -22.83
CA LEU A 681 -18.67 15.02 -23.06
C LEU A 681 -19.41 16.16 -22.35
N PHE A 682 -18.97 16.54 -21.15
CA PHE A 682 -19.69 17.47 -20.29
C PHE A 682 -19.03 18.84 -20.13
N ASN A 683 -17.94 19.13 -20.86
CA ASN A 683 -17.28 20.45 -20.80
C ASN A 683 -18.17 21.65 -21.13
N ASN A 684 -19.22 21.45 -21.93
CA ASN A 684 -20.17 22.48 -22.31
C ASN A 684 -21.56 22.26 -21.69
N ALA A 685 -21.67 21.36 -20.71
CA ALA A 685 -22.92 21.17 -19.97
C ALA A 685 -23.22 22.39 -19.08
N ASP A 686 -24.49 22.53 -18.67
CA ASP A 686 -24.91 23.56 -17.72
C ASP A 686 -23.97 23.56 -16.47
N PRO A 687 -23.28 24.68 -16.18
CA PRO A 687 -22.32 24.76 -15.08
C PRO A 687 -22.91 24.44 -13.70
N GLY A 688 -24.21 24.66 -13.49
CA GLY A 688 -24.93 24.42 -12.24
C GLY A 688 -25.56 23.03 -12.14
N LYS A 689 -25.70 22.30 -13.25
CA LYS A 689 -26.34 20.98 -13.28
C LYS A 689 -25.30 19.86 -13.19
N ALA A 690 -25.58 18.86 -12.37
CA ALA A 690 -24.74 17.68 -12.24
C ALA A 690 -24.84 16.75 -13.45
N ARG A 691 -23.71 16.12 -13.81
CA ARG A 691 -23.59 15.14 -14.90
C ARG A 691 -22.75 13.98 -14.42
N ALA A 692 -23.23 12.76 -14.64
CA ALA A 692 -22.60 11.56 -14.14
C ALA A 692 -21.89 10.73 -15.22
N VAL A 693 -20.71 10.22 -14.88
CA VAL A 693 -20.08 9.09 -15.57
C VAL A 693 -20.14 7.89 -14.64
N VAL A 694 -20.69 6.78 -15.14
CA VAL A 694 -20.67 5.46 -14.51
C VAL A 694 -19.70 4.58 -15.27
N HIS A 695 -18.53 4.35 -14.70
CA HIS A 695 -17.43 3.62 -15.32
C HIS A 695 -17.28 2.21 -14.72
N ILE A 696 -17.71 1.21 -15.47
CA ILE A 696 -17.62 -0.22 -15.18
C ILE A 696 -16.24 -0.71 -15.63
N ILE A 697 -15.44 -1.30 -14.73
CA ILE A 697 -14.05 -1.67 -15.02
C ILE A 697 -13.62 -2.94 -14.28
N GLY A 698 -12.93 -3.85 -14.99
CA GLY A 698 -12.46 -5.12 -14.42
C GLY A 698 -11.40 -4.91 -13.33
N GLU A 699 -11.60 -5.53 -12.17
CA GLU A 699 -10.68 -5.42 -11.04
C GLU A 699 -9.39 -6.21 -11.28
N ARG A 700 -8.38 -5.98 -10.43
CA ARG A 700 -7.20 -6.85 -10.41
C ARG A 700 -7.66 -8.27 -10.03
N PRO A 701 -7.32 -9.31 -10.81
CA PRO A 701 -7.67 -10.67 -10.44
C PRO A 701 -6.81 -11.13 -9.25
N GLY A 702 -7.28 -12.11 -8.49
CA GLY A 702 -6.58 -12.65 -7.30
C GLY A 702 -7.47 -13.22 -6.21
N THR A 703 -8.74 -12.85 -6.24
CA THR A 703 -9.75 -13.21 -5.24
C THR A 703 -10.52 -14.49 -5.59
N GLY A 704 -10.39 -14.94 -6.84
CA GLY A 704 -11.20 -16.03 -7.41
C GLY A 704 -12.63 -15.61 -7.81
N GLN A 705 -13.00 -14.35 -7.61
CA GLN A 705 -14.36 -13.86 -7.84
C GLN A 705 -14.65 -13.40 -9.28
N ASP A 706 -13.60 -13.14 -10.08
CA ASP A 706 -13.71 -12.40 -11.34
C ASP A 706 -14.55 -11.13 -11.19
N ALA A 707 -14.22 -10.29 -10.20
CA ALA A 707 -15.01 -9.11 -9.88
C ALA A 707 -14.73 -7.92 -10.82
N PHE A 708 -15.71 -7.02 -10.93
CA PHE A 708 -15.54 -5.69 -11.52
C PHE A 708 -15.98 -4.62 -10.52
N SER A 709 -15.46 -3.42 -10.73
CA SER A 709 -15.82 -2.23 -9.96
C SER A 709 -16.59 -1.24 -10.81
N VAL A 710 -17.33 -0.35 -10.16
CA VAL A 710 -18.03 0.77 -10.77
C VAL A 710 -17.58 2.07 -10.11
N TYR A 711 -16.94 2.94 -10.90
CA TYR A 711 -16.56 4.29 -10.49
C TYR A 711 -17.63 5.30 -10.94
N ILE A 712 -18.09 6.14 -10.02
CA ILE A 712 -19.24 7.02 -10.15
C ILE A 712 -18.77 8.46 -9.89
N ALA A 713 -18.60 9.23 -10.96
CA ALA A 713 -18.27 10.64 -10.89
C ALA A 713 -19.51 11.44 -11.27
N ALA A 714 -20.07 12.26 -10.38
CA ALA A 714 -21.27 13.06 -10.67
C ALA A 714 -21.20 14.55 -10.25
N PRO A 715 -20.11 15.28 -10.54
CA PRO A 715 -20.02 16.69 -10.18
C PRO A 715 -20.84 17.58 -11.13
N LYS A 716 -20.93 18.87 -10.78
CA LYS A 716 -21.54 19.92 -11.60
C LYS A 716 -20.76 20.15 -12.89
N GLY A 717 -21.44 20.58 -13.96
CA GLY A 717 -20.84 20.86 -15.27
C GLY A 717 -19.60 21.77 -15.22
N LYS A 718 -19.57 22.72 -14.28
CA LYS A 718 -18.39 23.58 -14.06
C LYS A 718 -17.11 22.79 -13.76
N VAL A 719 -17.21 21.74 -12.93
CA VAL A 719 -16.06 20.91 -12.53
C VAL A 719 -15.54 20.10 -13.72
N TRP A 720 -16.44 19.58 -14.56
CA TRP A 720 -16.09 18.92 -15.82
C TRP A 720 -15.41 19.88 -16.79
N ALA A 721 -15.94 21.10 -16.97
CA ALA A 721 -15.34 22.13 -17.82
C ALA A 721 -13.93 22.52 -17.36
N GLU A 722 -13.71 22.57 -16.04
CA GLU A 722 -12.41 22.84 -15.42
C GLU A 722 -11.48 21.63 -15.39
N LYS A 723 -11.94 20.43 -15.79
CA LYS A 723 -11.20 19.16 -15.74
C LYS A 723 -10.64 18.84 -14.37
N LYS A 724 -11.46 19.03 -13.34
CA LYS A 724 -11.10 18.82 -11.92
C LYS A 724 -11.64 17.53 -11.34
N VAL A 725 -12.09 16.60 -12.18
CA VAL A 725 -12.59 15.31 -11.72
C VAL A 725 -11.46 14.34 -11.55
N ASP A 726 -11.31 13.85 -10.33
CA ASP A 726 -10.36 12.81 -9.96
C ASP A 726 -10.92 12.05 -8.72
N HIS A 727 -10.33 10.93 -8.27
CA HIS A 727 -10.93 10.10 -7.20
C HIS A 727 -11.36 10.83 -5.88
N ASN A 728 -10.90 12.04 -5.51
CA ASN A 728 -11.38 12.76 -4.30
C ASN A 728 -12.90 12.94 -4.30
N ILE A 729 -13.48 13.10 -5.48
CA ILE A 729 -14.89 13.43 -5.65
C ILE A 729 -15.66 12.31 -6.35
N VAL A 730 -15.08 11.10 -6.40
CA VAL A 730 -15.65 9.92 -7.05
C VAL A 730 -16.01 8.87 -6.02
N LYS A 731 -17.11 8.17 -6.26
CA LYS A 731 -17.48 6.96 -5.51
C LYS A 731 -17.12 5.70 -6.25
N VAL A 732 -16.78 4.66 -5.50
CA VAL A 732 -16.51 3.33 -6.06
C VAL A 732 -17.39 2.31 -5.36
N GLN A 733 -17.93 1.39 -6.15
CA GLN A 733 -18.48 0.13 -5.67
C GLN A 733 -17.62 -1.00 -6.23
N SER A 734 -17.04 -1.82 -5.35
CA SER A 734 -16.12 -2.90 -5.70
C SER A 734 -16.70 -4.29 -5.35
N GLY A 735 -16.04 -5.34 -5.82
CA GLY A 735 -16.43 -6.73 -5.54
C GLY A 735 -17.75 -7.13 -6.20
N ILE A 736 -18.10 -6.52 -7.34
CA ILE A 736 -19.31 -6.87 -8.09
C ILE A 736 -19.03 -8.11 -8.92
N SER A 737 -19.75 -9.20 -8.65
CA SER A 737 -19.60 -10.48 -9.35
C SER A 737 -20.84 -11.35 -9.16
N LYS A 738 -20.92 -12.45 -9.90
CA LYS A 738 -21.97 -13.47 -9.69
C LYS A 738 -21.89 -14.14 -8.31
N GLN A 739 -20.73 -14.08 -7.65
CA GLN A 739 -20.40 -14.80 -6.41
C GLN A 739 -20.48 -13.93 -5.16
N ALA A 740 -20.32 -12.61 -5.29
CA ALA A 740 -20.32 -11.65 -4.18
C ALA A 740 -21.49 -10.64 -4.35
N THR A 741 -21.20 -9.37 -4.63
CA THR A 741 -22.26 -8.37 -4.85
C THR A 741 -22.87 -8.59 -6.23
N LYS A 742 -24.14 -9.01 -6.29
CA LYS A 742 -24.81 -9.27 -7.55
C LYS A 742 -24.97 -8.00 -8.39
N PRO A 743 -24.75 -8.04 -9.72
CA PRO A 743 -24.86 -6.89 -10.61
C PRO A 743 -26.18 -6.10 -10.50
N ALA A 744 -27.32 -6.77 -10.34
CA ALA A 744 -28.61 -6.10 -10.21
C ALA A 744 -28.74 -5.28 -8.91
N ASP A 745 -28.16 -5.77 -7.80
CA ASP A 745 -28.17 -5.07 -6.52
C ASP A 745 -27.14 -3.94 -6.51
N ALA A 746 -26.00 -4.15 -7.17
CA ALA A 746 -25.01 -3.10 -7.41
C ALA A 746 -25.59 -1.92 -8.22
N ALA A 747 -26.39 -2.19 -9.25
CA ALA A 747 -27.04 -1.16 -10.05
C ALA A 747 -27.98 -0.26 -9.22
N LYS A 748 -28.78 -0.83 -8.31
CA LYS A 748 -29.64 -0.07 -7.39
C LYS A 748 -28.82 0.86 -6.49
N GLN A 749 -27.75 0.32 -5.91
CA GLN A 749 -26.85 1.08 -5.04
C GLN A 749 -26.14 2.20 -5.82
N THR A 750 -25.76 1.94 -7.07
CA THR A 750 -25.15 2.96 -7.94
C THR A 750 -26.09 4.14 -8.16
N VAL A 751 -27.38 3.91 -8.43
CA VAL A 751 -28.34 5.01 -8.60
C VAL A 751 -28.55 5.80 -7.30
N LYS A 752 -28.55 5.13 -6.15
CA LYS A 752 -28.57 5.81 -4.85
C LYS A 752 -27.36 6.73 -4.68
N LEU A 753 -26.15 6.24 -4.98
CA LEU A 753 -24.92 7.03 -4.90
C LEU A 753 -24.90 8.20 -5.88
N ILE A 754 -25.41 8.02 -7.11
CA ILE A 754 -25.56 9.12 -8.07
C ILE A 754 -26.45 10.23 -7.50
N LYS A 755 -27.61 9.88 -6.92
CA LYS A 755 -28.51 10.87 -6.31
C LYS A 755 -27.86 11.63 -5.15
N GLU A 756 -27.12 10.93 -4.30
CA GLU A 756 -26.39 11.54 -3.19
C GLU A 756 -25.32 12.53 -3.69
N LEU A 757 -24.54 12.13 -4.70
CA LEU A 757 -23.51 12.99 -5.31
C LEU A 757 -24.09 14.19 -6.06
N MET A 758 -25.21 14.01 -6.77
CA MET A 758 -25.89 15.11 -7.47
C MET A 758 -26.54 16.11 -6.51
N ALA A 759 -26.79 15.72 -5.26
CA ALA A 759 -27.39 16.57 -4.23
C ALA A 759 -26.35 17.39 -3.43
N SER A 760 -25.06 17.03 -3.50
CA SER A 760 -23.94 17.80 -2.94
C SER A 760 -23.49 18.93 -3.86
#